data_AF-A0A353EFF0-F1
#
_entry.id   AF-A0A353EFF0-F1
#
_cell.length_a   1.000
_cell.length_b   1.000
_cell.length_c   1.000
_cell.angle_alpha   90.00
_cell.angle_beta   90.00
_cell.angle_gamma   90.00
#
_symmetry.space_group_name_H-M   'P 1'
#
loop_
_entity.id
_entity.type
_entity.pdbx_description
1 polymer ?
#
loop_
_entity_poly.entity_id
_entity_poly.type
_entity_poly.pdbx_seq_one_letter_code
_entity_poly.pdbx_strand_id
1 'polypeptide(L)'
;EFYWQEQLSRFSALSLPYIDAQLLSQPQFQSQSLQLEGDLSKQVMLVAAYFSRLCDQALFSTPLILDENYAGPTDIASALDVLGSARQAFSHEFTFEETLEAQLVTFTELWQQLLSAGNFSADFVKRSPELHQWQAAVDQPYAMFISDESDETLKQKFKCFNAQSLGIVVSPRSSSIRLISNGSIIKSLAQIAHEIEHLAIQAQQYAELTLGELSLVTPEEQALLLDWSVGPEVAINELLFDRLSQAIKSNPSKTAVSHRSHTLSYQDLQTQINQVKACLKDAGVKPGDFVGIMMPRALPLLPCLLGTMAYGAACVPMDPLYPQDRLDYVIENSQLKVILCLEPSQVSEQARQITWSEISQFAPLDENQPISASDLAYMLYTSGSSGKPKGVMVEHGNLANFFIAMDQKIPLDEKSVWLAVTSISFDISLLELLWTLTRGITVVLYDGQDIQTSKDTLETPTKTQDASDKKAMDFGLFFWNISNEHDQPGPHQYELLLKASEYGDKNGFSSVWTPERHFGDFGGLYPNPAITSAAVAARTENIHIRAGSCVFPLHHPVRVAEDWSMIDNISNGRVGLSAAPGWMPNDFVIMPENYSNAKDKMFENLETVRKLWRGDKVSFDGPKGTVEVTTLPRPVQKELPVWITTGGNPENFRIAGEMGVHLLTHLLGQTVEELTNKIKIYRDAWAKAGHPGEGTITVMLHTFVGETQEQAREIVREPMKNYLKTALFLVKAAAWDWPLFKKLSESQSQNLDEFFENISNEDMDALLDFAFERYFKTSGLFGNEQDCIAFAQKLYHIGVNEIGCLIDFGIGTETVLNHLPLLKNVLNHAQEKSLINADAIAAFGVAALIERHKVTHLQVTPSMARLFLSDPHIAAAMKNLQAMLVGGEALPLDLARTLKGIIQGPLLNMYGPTETTIWSSVSTMNTAPETISLGHAIANTQISIVDSRKQPMPIGAIGELFIGGAGVVRGYWQREDLTAEKFLTGYPAYSSCEKVYATGDLARYLPDGRLLFLGRNDFQVKVRGYRIELGEIETLLLKHPGIAEAVVHPVVYSGAEPRLVGYYTLKNSAEIQPINSNQLKQALAAELPSFMVPNVFVELSAFPLTPNAKIDRKALPLPKQTTEPVNSQENFENASDIELKVLEIWRDILGTDQFGLDDNFFDHGGHSLLVVDVMTRVRPLFEKQIKLIDLFRFPMVRKLVKHLSSESEASDTSVLSNAQSRGAARRAARRR
;
A
#
# COMPACT_ATOMS: atom_id res chain seq x y z
N GLU A 1 -56.35 -14.70 13.03
CA GLU A 1 -55.45 -13.52 13.07
C GLU A 1 -54.31 -13.72 14.06
N PHE A 2 -54.56 -13.91 15.37
CA PHE A 2 -53.50 -14.16 16.37
C PHE A 2 -52.54 -15.31 16.00
N TYR A 3 -53.07 -16.48 15.63
CA TYR A 3 -52.28 -17.60 15.12
C TYR A 3 -51.36 -17.21 13.94
N TRP A 4 -51.89 -16.42 13.00
CA TRP A 4 -51.14 -15.98 11.81
C TRP A 4 -50.06 -14.94 12.14
N GLN A 5 -50.31 -14.04 13.10
CA GLN A 5 -49.28 -13.12 13.61
C GLN A 5 -48.13 -13.87 14.27
N GLU A 6 -48.43 -14.90 15.06
CA GLU A 6 -47.42 -15.75 15.69
C GLU A 6 -46.57 -16.48 14.64
N GLN A 7 -47.19 -17.14 13.65
CA GLN A 7 -46.46 -17.83 12.57
C GLN A 7 -45.60 -16.86 11.74
N LEU A 8 -46.14 -15.69 11.38
CA LEU A 8 -45.38 -14.67 10.63
C LEU A 8 -44.23 -14.09 11.44
N SER A 9 -44.39 -13.91 12.76
CA SER A 9 -43.32 -13.41 13.63
C SER A 9 -42.15 -14.39 13.79
N ARG A 10 -42.42 -15.69 13.64
CA ARG A 10 -41.42 -16.76 13.69
C ARG A 10 -40.83 -17.09 12.32
N PHE A 11 -41.41 -16.59 11.23
CA PHE A 11 -41.01 -16.96 9.89
C PHE A 11 -39.57 -16.48 9.59
N SER A 12 -38.70 -17.45 9.30
CA SER A 12 -37.35 -17.19 8.83
C SER A 12 -37.07 -18.08 7.63
N ALA A 13 -37.02 -17.50 6.43
CA ALA A 13 -36.81 -18.28 5.20
C ALA A 13 -35.50 -19.08 5.26
N LEU A 14 -35.57 -20.36 4.93
CA LEU A 14 -34.39 -21.21 4.80
C LEU A 14 -33.57 -20.79 3.58
N SER A 15 -32.28 -20.60 3.78
CA SER A 15 -31.32 -20.42 2.68
C SER A 15 -30.91 -21.79 2.15
N LEU A 16 -31.65 -22.32 1.17
CA LEU A 16 -31.37 -23.66 0.65
C LEU A 16 -29.99 -23.74 -0.03
N PRO A 17 -29.11 -24.66 0.40
CA PRO A 17 -27.74 -24.70 -0.08
C PRO A 17 -27.62 -25.14 -1.55
N TYR A 18 -28.60 -25.85 -2.11
CA TYR A 18 -28.52 -26.33 -3.51
C TYR A 18 -28.91 -25.30 -4.58
N ILE A 19 -29.32 -24.10 -4.17
CA ILE A 19 -29.69 -23.00 -5.07
C ILE A 19 -28.57 -21.96 -5.03
N ASP A 20 -27.74 -21.90 -6.07
CA ASP A 20 -26.66 -20.91 -6.20
C ASP A 20 -26.75 -20.21 -7.54
N ALA A 21 -27.26 -18.97 -7.52
CA ALA A 21 -27.49 -18.14 -8.70
C ALA A 21 -26.27 -17.95 -9.61
N GLN A 22 -25.04 -18.11 -9.09
CA GLN A 22 -23.80 -17.93 -9.86
C GLN A 22 -23.44 -19.14 -10.74
N LEU A 23 -24.01 -20.32 -10.46
CA LEU A 23 -23.69 -21.58 -11.13
C LEU A 23 -24.77 -22.04 -12.13
N LEU A 24 -25.84 -21.25 -12.32
CA LEU A 24 -27.03 -21.72 -13.01
C LEU A 24 -27.01 -21.44 -14.52
N SER A 25 -27.24 -22.48 -15.31
CA SER A 25 -27.53 -22.43 -16.75
C SER A 25 -29.01 -22.04 -17.01
N GLN A 26 -29.44 -22.06 -18.29
CA GLN A 26 -30.82 -21.73 -18.68
C GLN A 26 -31.85 -22.55 -17.87
N PRO A 27 -33.00 -21.95 -17.51
CA PRO A 27 -34.03 -22.61 -16.71
C PRO A 27 -34.56 -23.87 -17.41
N GLN A 28 -34.41 -25.02 -16.75
CA GLN A 28 -34.97 -26.29 -17.18
C GLN A 28 -35.86 -26.85 -16.08
N PHE A 29 -37.14 -27.07 -16.41
CA PHE A 29 -38.08 -27.64 -15.46
C PHE A 29 -37.77 -29.12 -15.20
N GLN A 30 -37.77 -29.51 -13.94
CA GLN A 30 -37.53 -30.88 -13.47
C GLN A 30 -38.54 -31.24 -12.39
N SER A 31 -38.88 -32.53 -12.30
CA SER A 31 -39.81 -33.07 -11.31
C SER A 31 -39.38 -34.47 -10.90
N GLN A 32 -39.47 -34.79 -9.61
CA GLN A 32 -39.06 -36.07 -9.03
C GLN A 32 -40.01 -36.44 -7.90
N SER A 33 -40.62 -37.64 -7.95
CA SER A 33 -41.44 -38.15 -6.86
C SER A 33 -40.57 -38.82 -5.78
N LEU A 34 -41.01 -38.71 -4.52
CA LEU A 34 -40.39 -39.36 -3.35
C LEU A 34 -41.10 -40.69 -3.04
N GLN A 35 -40.34 -41.71 -2.68
CA GLN A 35 -40.83 -43.01 -2.22
C GLN A 35 -40.73 -43.08 -0.69
N LEU A 36 -41.72 -42.51 0.00
CA LEU A 36 -41.77 -42.47 1.47
C LEU A 36 -42.90 -43.33 2.02
N GLU A 37 -42.63 -44.09 3.08
CA GLU A 37 -43.65 -44.86 3.82
C GLU A 37 -44.32 -44.02 4.91
N GLY A 38 -45.54 -44.41 5.29
CA GLY A 38 -46.31 -43.77 6.36
C GLY A 38 -47.37 -42.78 5.85
N ASP A 39 -48.11 -42.19 6.78
CA ASP A 39 -49.12 -41.18 6.45
C ASP A 39 -48.48 -39.88 5.95
N LEU A 40 -49.30 -39.02 5.35
CA LEU A 40 -48.84 -37.79 4.74
C LEU A 40 -48.14 -36.85 5.74
N SER A 41 -48.57 -36.81 7.00
CA SER A 41 -47.95 -35.97 8.03
C SER A 41 -46.53 -36.43 8.30
N LYS A 42 -46.30 -37.74 8.42
CA LYS A 42 -44.97 -38.33 8.59
C LYS A 42 -44.08 -38.08 7.37
N GLN A 43 -44.62 -38.21 6.16
CA GLN A 43 -43.86 -37.90 4.93
C GLN A 43 -43.44 -36.41 4.88
N VAL A 44 -44.35 -35.49 5.21
CA VAL A 44 -44.06 -34.05 5.23
C VAL A 44 -43.04 -33.72 6.32
N MET A 45 -43.14 -34.35 7.50
CA MET A 45 -42.15 -34.20 8.57
C MET A 45 -40.76 -34.65 8.14
N LEU A 46 -40.63 -35.79 7.46
CA LEU A 46 -39.34 -36.30 6.96
C LEU A 46 -38.67 -35.31 6.00
N VAL A 47 -39.44 -34.74 5.06
CA VAL A 47 -38.92 -33.73 4.13
C VAL A 47 -38.50 -32.46 4.87
N ALA A 48 -39.33 -31.99 5.82
CA ALA A 48 -39.02 -30.82 6.63
C ALA A 48 -37.77 -31.03 7.51
N ALA A 49 -37.64 -32.20 8.14
CA ALA A 49 -36.51 -32.58 8.97
C ALA A 49 -35.22 -32.68 8.15
N TYR A 50 -35.29 -33.24 6.94
CA TYR A 50 -34.16 -33.26 6.01
C TYR A 50 -33.66 -31.85 5.70
N PHE A 51 -34.53 -30.92 5.31
CA PHE A 51 -34.11 -29.54 5.01
C PHE A 51 -33.62 -28.77 6.23
N SER A 52 -34.21 -29.02 7.41
CA SER A 52 -33.73 -28.51 8.70
C SER A 52 -32.30 -28.97 8.99
N ARG A 53 -32.03 -30.28 8.84
CA ARG A 53 -30.68 -30.85 9.01
C ARG A 53 -29.70 -30.37 7.96
N LEU A 54 -30.13 -30.26 6.71
CA LEU A 54 -29.33 -29.80 5.57
C LEU A 54 -28.87 -28.35 5.72
N CYS A 55 -29.74 -27.49 6.29
CA CYS A 55 -29.42 -26.08 6.53
C CYS A 55 -28.75 -25.85 7.89
N ASP A 56 -28.57 -26.89 8.70
CA ASP A 56 -28.12 -26.81 10.09
C ASP A 56 -28.93 -25.81 10.93
N GLN A 57 -30.26 -25.84 10.76
CA GLN A 57 -31.20 -24.91 11.41
C GLN A 57 -32.38 -25.69 12.01
N ALA A 58 -32.53 -25.63 13.33
CA ALA A 58 -33.63 -26.27 14.05
C ALA A 58 -35.01 -25.78 13.56
N LEU A 59 -35.14 -24.48 13.30
CA LEU A 59 -36.36 -23.88 12.78
C LEU A 59 -36.48 -24.10 11.26
N PHE A 60 -37.35 -25.00 10.86
CA PHE A 60 -37.80 -25.14 9.48
C PHE A 60 -38.94 -24.16 9.21
N SER A 61 -38.81 -23.30 8.20
CA SER A 61 -39.91 -22.43 7.76
C SER A 61 -40.02 -22.37 6.23
N THR A 62 -41.24 -22.44 5.72
CA THR A 62 -41.51 -22.41 4.27
C THR A 62 -42.82 -21.67 3.95
N PRO A 63 -42.87 -20.90 2.85
CA PRO A 63 -44.14 -20.42 2.30
C PRO A 63 -45.01 -21.61 1.86
N LEU A 64 -46.29 -21.60 2.23
CA LEU A 64 -47.26 -22.61 1.84
C LEU A 64 -48.27 -22.03 0.83
N ILE A 65 -48.34 -22.68 -0.33
CA ILE A 65 -49.19 -22.32 -1.46
C ILE A 65 -50.28 -23.38 -1.60
N LEU A 66 -51.54 -22.99 -1.41
CA LEU A 66 -52.68 -23.88 -1.55
C LEU A 66 -53.32 -23.71 -2.94
N ASP A 67 -53.57 -24.82 -3.62
CA ASP A 67 -54.44 -24.84 -4.81
C ASP A 67 -55.88 -24.45 -4.42
N GLU A 68 -56.65 -23.94 -5.39
CA GLU A 68 -58.02 -23.42 -5.19
C GLU A 68 -58.96 -24.49 -4.61
N ASN A 69 -58.71 -25.76 -4.92
CA ASN A 69 -59.43 -26.91 -4.38
C ASN A 69 -59.22 -27.11 -2.87
N TYR A 70 -58.13 -26.58 -2.32
CA TYR A 70 -57.73 -26.71 -0.91
C TYR A 70 -57.84 -25.39 -0.13
N ALA A 71 -58.03 -24.27 -0.82
CA ALA A 71 -58.02 -22.93 -0.27
C ALA A 71 -59.28 -22.53 0.54
N GLY A 72 -60.31 -23.38 0.61
CA GLY A 72 -61.60 -23.01 1.19
C GLY A 72 -62.38 -21.98 0.34
N PRO A 73 -63.66 -21.71 0.67
CA PRO A 73 -64.48 -20.79 -0.10
C PRO A 73 -64.03 -19.34 0.15
N THR A 74 -63.37 -18.73 -0.83
CA THR A 74 -63.03 -17.30 -0.82
C THR A 74 -63.40 -16.66 -2.15
N ASP A 75 -64.32 -15.70 -2.12
CA ASP A 75 -64.72 -14.79 -3.23
C ASP A 75 -63.58 -13.82 -3.60
N ILE A 76 -62.43 -14.34 -4.03
CA ILE A 76 -61.21 -13.54 -4.19
C ILE A 76 -60.50 -13.87 -5.50
N ALA A 77 -61.23 -13.71 -6.61
CA ALA A 77 -60.61 -13.61 -7.93
C ALA A 77 -59.81 -12.29 -8.10
N SER A 78 -60.01 -11.29 -7.22
CA SER A 78 -59.43 -9.94 -7.35
C SER A 78 -58.23 -9.61 -6.44
N ALA A 79 -57.84 -10.48 -5.49
CA ALA A 79 -56.61 -10.27 -4.70
C ALA A 79 -55.39 -11.06 -5.22
N LEU A 80 -55.59 -11.86 -6.28
CA LEU A 80 -54.52 -12.58 -6.98
C LEU A 80 -53.46 -11.64 -7.57
N ASP A 81 -53.82 -10.41 -7.90
CA ASP A 81 -52.90 -9.41 -8.46
C ASP A 81 -51.99 -8.72 -7.42
N VAL A 82 -52.32 -8.80 -6.11
CA VAL A 82 -51.62 -8.02 -5.07
C VAL A 82 -50.67 -8.84 -4.20
N LEU A 83 -50.80 -10.18 -4.10
CA LEU A 83 -50.00 -10.98 -3.15
C LEU A 83 -49.20 -12.16 -3.73
N GLY A 84 -49.21 -12.41 -5.05
CA GLY A 84 -48.33 -13.42 -5.63
C GLY A 84 -48.41 -14.80 -4.94
N SER A 85 -49.54 -15.49 -5.06
CA SER A 85 -49.73 -16.94 -4.80
C SER A 85 -49.47 -17.56 -3.42
N ALA A 86 -48.65 -17.02 -2.51
CA ALA A 86 -48.50 -17.60 -1.17
C ALA A 86 -49.70 -17.26 -0.28
N ARG A 87 -50.30 -18.29 0.33
CA ARG A 87 -51.52 -18.13 1.13
C ARG A 87 -51.31 -18.29 2.63
N GLN A 88 -50.19 -18.91 3.04
CA GLN A 88 -49.86 -19.23 4.44
C GLN A 88 -48.34 -19.38 4.64
N ALA A 89 -47.87 -19.38 5.89
CA ALA A 89 -46.51 -19.75 6.28
C ALA A 89 -46.56 -20.97 7.21
N PHE A 90 -45.66 -21.93 7.01
CA PHE A 90 -45.50 -23.06 7.92
C PHE A 90 -44.13 -23.01 8.58
N SER A 91 -44.11 -23.05 9.92
CA SER A 91 -42.88 -23.05 10.72
C SER A 91 -42.94 -24.14 11.78
N HIS A 92 -41.92 -24.99 11.84
CA HIS A 92 -41.75 -26.01 12.87
C HIS A 92 -40.31 -26.01 13.38
N GLU A 93 -40.13 -26.19 14.68
CA GLU A 93 -38.82 -26.21 15.34
C GLU A 93 -38.48 -27.64 15.75
N PHE A 94 -37.46 -28.20 15.11
CA PHE A 94 -36.96 -29.54 15.38
C PHE A 94 -35.95 -29.53 16.54
N THR A 95 -36.00 -30.55 17.38
CA THR A 95 -34.98 -30.86 18.39
C THR A 95 -34.04 -31.92 17.83
N PHE A 96 -32.76 -31.59 17.61
CA PHE A 96 -31.81 -32.54 17.02
C PHE A 96 -31.36 -33.64 18.00
N GLU A 97 -31.55 -33.43 19.29
CA GLU A 97 -31.27 -34.37 20.36
C GLU A 97 -32.43 -35.36 20.62
N GLU A 98 -33.54 -35.22 19.89
CA GLU A 98 -34.69 -36.13 19.98
C GLU A 98 -34.81 -36.98 18.70
N THR A 99 -35.44 -38.15 18.82
CA THR A 99 -35.74 -39.01 17.66
C THR A 99 -36.86 -38.38 16.82
N LEU A 100 -36.90 -38.73 15.52
CA LEU A 100 -37.99 -38.27 14.64
C LEU A 100 -39.37 -38.73 15.12
N GLU A 101 -39.46 -39.95 15.68
CA GLU A 101 -40.72 -40.50 16.15
C GLU A 101 -41.25 -39.76 17.39
N ALA A 102 -40.36 -39.29 18.28
CA ALA A 102 -40.74 -38.49 19.44
C ALA A 102 -41.39 -37.14 19.06
N GLN A 103 -40.97 -36.58 17.93
CA GLN A 103 -41.43 -35.28 17.42
C GLN A 103 -42.66 -35.39 16.50
N LEU A 104 -43.05 -36.61 16.10
CA LEU A 104 -44.14 -36.83 15.14
C LEU A 104 -45.51 -36.34 15.64
N VAL A 105 -45.78 -36.51 16.94
CA VAL A 105 -47.07 -36.11 17.53
C VAL A 105 -47.24 -34.60 17.47
N THR A 106 -46.24 -33.85 17.95
CA THR A 106 -46.27 -32.38 17.96
C THR A 106 -46.27 -31.81 16.54
N PHE A 107 -45.51 -32.42 15.61
CA PHE A 107 -45.55 -32.05 14.20
C PHE A 107 -46.94 -32.28 13.59
N THR A 108 -47.53 -33.44 13.82
CA THR A 108 -48.85 -33.81 13.25
C THR A 108 -49.96 -32.91 13.76
N GLU A 109 -49.96 -32.57 15.06
CA GLU A 109 -50.92 -31.64 15.64
C GLU A 109 -50.81 -30.25 14.98
N LEU A 110 -49.59 -29.73 14.83
CA LEU A 110 -49.35 -28.45 14.18
C LEU A 110 -49.76 -28.46 12.70
N TRP A 111 -49.43 -29.54 11.99
CA TRP A 111 -49.79 -29.74 10.58
C TRP A 111 -51.31 -29.77 10.39
N GLN A 112 -52.03 -30.49 11.24
CA GLN A 112 -53.50 -30.52 11.19
C GLN A 112 -54.12 -29.18 11.56
N GLN A 113 -53.57 -28.49 12.55
CA GLN A 113 -54.02 -27.13 12.91
C GLN A 113 -53.89 -26.18 11.73
N LEU A 114 -52.76 -26.20 11.02
CA LEU A 114 -52.52 -25.38 9.83
C LEU A 114 -53.57 -25.64 8.74
N LEU A 115 -53.80 -26.91 8.40
CA LEU A 115 -54.80 -27.31 7.40
C LEU A 115 -56.22 -26.89 7.80
N SER A 116 -56.51 -26.80 9.11
CA SER A 116 -57.81 -26.38 9.64
C SER A 116 -57.99 -24.85 9.75
N ALA A 117 -56.90 -24.08 9.85
CA ALA A 117 -56.92 -22.65 10.17
C ALA A 117 -57.39 -21.73 9.02
N GLY A 118 -57.47 -22.24 7.78
CA GLY A 118 -57.93 -21.50 6.59
C GLY A 118 -56.97 -20.40 6.12
N ASN A 119 -57.28 -19.70 5.02
CA ASN A 119 -56.41 -18.65 4.45
C ASN A 119 -56.45 -17.32 5.23
N PHE A 120 -55.48 -16.43 4.97
CA PHE A 120 -55.56 -15.02 5.40
C PHE A 120 -56.89 -14.38 4.95
N SER A 121 -57.49 -13.56 5.81
CA SER A 121 -58.55 -12.66 5.37
C SER A 121 -57.93 -11.49 4.58
N ALA A 122 -58.59 -11.03 3.51
CA ALA A 122 -58.14 -9.86 2.74
C ALA A 122 -57.97 -8.59 3.61
N ASP A 123 -58.68 -8.56 4.72
CA ASP A 123 -58.68 -7.50 5.71
C ASP A 123 -57.46 -7.54 6.64
N PHE A 124 -56.96 -8.74 6.99
CA PHE A 124 -55.72 -8.92 7.76
C PHE A 124 -54.50 -8.46 6.96
N VAL A 125 -54.46 -8.75 5.65
CA VAL A 125 -53.39 -8.29 4.75
C VAL A 125 -53.28 -6.78 4.69
N LYS A 126 -54.41 -6.09 4.58
CA LYS A 126 -54.44 -4.62 4.51
C LYS A 126 -54.04 -3.94 5.81
N ARG A 127 -54.19 -4.62 6.96
CA ARG A 127 -54.02 -4.05 8.29
C ARG A 127 -52.67 -4.36 8.95
N SER A 128 -51.93 -5.36 8.46
CA SER A 128 -50.68 -5.82 9.08
C SER A 128 -49.45 -5.34 8.29
N PRO A 129 -48.63 -4.42 8.84
CA PRO A 129 -47.36 -4.00 8.23
C PRO A 129 -46.38 -5.15 8.07
N GLU A 130 -46.42 -6.18 8.95
CA GLU A 130 -45.54 -7.35 8.87
C GLU A 130 -45.74 -8.16 7.58
N LEU A 131 -46.94 -8.13 6.99
CA LEU A 131 -47.24 -8.80 5.72
C LEU A 131 -46.60 -8.12 4.50
N HIS A 132 -46.21 -6.84 4.60
CA HIS A 132 -45.45 -6.17 3.55
C HIS A 132 -44.01 -6.71 3.44
N GLN A 133 -43.42 -7.12 4.57
CA GLN A 133 -42.13 -7.83 4.60
C GLN A 133 -42.28 -9.28 4.13
N TRP A 134 -43.42 -9.91 4.44
CA TRP A 134 -43.74 -11.27 3.99
C TRP A 134 -43.81 -11.40 2.47
N GLN A 135 -44.30 -10.37 1.77
CA GLN A 135 -44.35 -10.34 0.32
C GLN A 135 -42.97 -10.47 -0.34
N ALA A 136 -41.92 -9.89 0.26
CA ALA A 136 -40.52 -10.08 -0.18
C ALA A 136 -39.95 -11.46 0.20
N ALA A 137 -40.56 -12.15 1.17
CA ALA A 137 -40.23 -13.51 1.58
C ALA A 137 -40.91 -14.59 0.72
N VAL A 138 -41.95 -14.22 -0.05
CA VAL A 138 -42.61 -15.08 -1.04
C VAL A 138 -41.85 -15.11 -2.37
N ASP A 139 -41.04 -14.09 -2.65
CA ASP A 139 -40.09 -14.05 -3.77
C ASP A 139 -38.82 -14.91 -3.53
N GLN A 140 -38.80 -15.71 -2.46
CA GLN A 140 -37.70 -16.63 -2.15
C GLN A 140 -37.75 -17.86 -3.07
N PRO A 141 -36.59 -18.46 -3.39
CA PRO A 141 -36.49 -19.56 -4.35
C PRO A 141 -36.99 -20.91 -3.79
N TYR A 142 -37.84 -20.92 -2.75
CA TYR A 142 -38.32 -22.14 -2.09
C TYR A 142 -39.75 -22.02 -1.56
N ALA A 143 -40.61 -22.99 -1.86
CA ALA A 143 -41.98 -23.05 -1.35
C ALA A 143 -42.54 -24.48 -1.28
N MET A 144 -43.53 -24.69 -0.41
CA MET A 144 -44.33 -25.91 -0.35
C MET A 144 -45.71 -25.66 -0.97
N PHE A 145 -46.18 -26.61 -1.78
CA PHE A 145 -47.44 -26.56 -2.50
C PHE A 145 -48.35 -27.69 -2.03
N ILE A 146 -49.57 -27.38 -1.60
CA ILE A 146 -50.62 -28.39 -1.39
C ILE A 146 -51.45 -28.45 -2.66
N SER A 147 -51.24 -29.47 -3.48
CA SER A 147 -51.91 -29.62 -4.77
C SER A 147 -51.83 -31.05 -5.31
N ASP A 148 -52.89 -31.50 -5.98
CA ASP A 148 -52.87 -32.72 -6.82
C ASP A 148 -52.82 -32.38 -8.32
N GLU A 149 -52.57 -31.12 -8.68
CA GLU A 149 -52.51 -30.67 -10.07
C GLU A 149 -51.24 -31.18 -10.78
N SER A 150 -51.27 -31.25 -12.11
CA SER A 150 -50.10 -31.65 -12.89
C SER A 150 -48.96 -30.62 -12.85
N ASP A 151 -47.72 -31.05 -13.12
CA ASP A 151 -46.55 -30.15 -13.18
C ASP A 151 -46.71 -29.00 -14.18
N GLU A 152 -47.26 -29.29 -15.37
CA GLU A 152 -47.53 -28.28 -16.39
C GLU A 152 -48.56 -27.25 -15.91
N THR A 153 -49.57 -27.70 -15.18
CA THR A 153 -50.60 -26.83 -14.61
C THR A 153 -50.00 -25.92 -13.53
N LEU A 154 -49.17 -26.46 -12.63
CA LEU A 154 -48.48 -25.67 -11.62
C LEU A 154 -47.56 -24.63 -12.24
N LYS A 155 -46.80 -25.02 -13.27
CA LYS A 155 -45.89 -24.14 -14.02
C LYS A 155 -46.61 -22.98 -14.71
N GLN A 156 -47.84 -23.22 -15.21
CA GLN A 156 -48.67 -22.18 -15.82
C GLN A 156 -49.36 -21.27 -14.78
N LYS A 157 -49.83 -21.85 -13.66
CA LYS A 157 -50.58 -21.15 -12.61
C LYS A 157 -49.70 -20.19 -11.80
N PHE A 158 -48.44 -20.55 -11.53
CA PHE A 158 -47.59 -19.85 -10.56
C PHE A 158 -46.46 -19.08 -11.23
N LYS A 159 -46.63 -17.76 -11.38
CA LYS A 159 -45.61 -16.84 -11.92
C LYS A 159 -44.31 -16.82 -11.08
N CYS A 160 -44.37 -17.15 -9.79
CA CYS A 160 -43.20 -17.18 -8.89
C CYS A 160 -42.15 -18.24 -9.30
N PHE A 161 -42.52 -19.27 -10.05
CA PHE A 161 -41.55 -20.21 -10.65
C PHE A 161 -40.67 -19.56 -11.72
N ASN A 162 -40.99 -18.38 -12.24
CA ASN A 162 -40.14 -17.69 -13.22
C ASN A 162 -38.79 -17.24 -12.63
N ALA A 163 -38.65 -17.19 -11.30
CA ALA A 163 -37.38 -17.09 -10.61
C ALA A 163 -36.88 -18.51 -10.27
N GLN A 164 -35.57 -18.77 -10.40
CA GLN A 164 -34.96 -20.08 -10.16
C GLN A 164 -35.32 -20.64 -8.76
N SER A 165 -36.26 -21.59 -8.66
CA SER A 165 -36.83 -22.05 -7.39
C SER A 165 -36.98 -23.57 -7.26
N LEU A 166 -36.84 -24.10 -6.03
CA LEU A 166 -37.18 -25.48 -5.61
C LEU A 166 -38.58 -25.51 -4.94
N GLY A 167 -39.47 -26.37 -5.41
CA GLY A 167 -40.80 -26.57 -4.83
C GLY A 167 -40.97 -27.96 -4.24
N ILE A 168 -41.68 -28.06 -3.12
CA ILE A 168 -42.16 -29.34 -2.56
C ILE A 168 -43.66 -29.43 -2.81
N VAL A 169 -44.12 -30.34 -3.65
CA VAL A 169 -45.54 -30.56 -3.90
C VAL A 169 -46.02 -31.73 -3.05
N VAL A 170 -46.92 -31.42 -2.13
CA VAL A 170 -47.64 -32.38 -1.29
C VAL A 170 -49.01 -32.60 -1.92
N SER A 171 -49.31 -33.86 -2.28
CA SER A 171 -50.56 -34.23 -2.96
C SER A 171 -51.45 -35.04 -2.01
N PRO A 172 -52.45 -34.41 -1.37
CA PRO A 172 -53.24 -35.06 -0.32
C PRO A 172 -54.04 -36.28 -0.80
N ARG A 173 -54.54 -36.27 -2.05
CA ARG A 173 -55.39 -37.38 -2.55
C ARG A 173 -54.57 -38.62 -2.86
N SER A 174 -53.38 -38.45 -3.41
CA SER A 174 -52.47 -39.54 -3.70
C SER A 174 -51.57 -39.92 -2.51
N SER A 175 -51.59 -39.13 -1.43
CA SER A 175 -50.69 -39.28 -0.27
C SER A 175 -49.22 -39.41 -0.70
N SER A 176 -48.80 -38.52 -1.59
CA SER A 176 -47.46 -38.54 -2.18
C SER A 176 -46.82 -37.16 -2.13
N ILE A 177 -45.49 -37.13 -2.07
CA ILE A 177 -44.69 -35.91 -2.18
C ILE A 177 -43.79 -35.99 -3.40
N ARG A 178 -43.62 -34.86 -4.09
CA ARG A 178 -42.66 -34.71 -5.19
C ARG A 178 -41.93 -33.38 -5.10
N LEU A 179 -40.67 -33.38 -5.51
CA LEU A 179 -39.85 -32.19 -5.65
C LEU A 179 -39.95 -31.69 -7.09
N ILE A 180 -40.02 -30.37 -7.26
CA ILE A 180 -40.01 -29.71 -8.57
C ILE A 180 -38.99 -28.58 -8.57
N SER A 181 -38.36 -28.31 -9.70
CA SER A 181 -37.45 -27.17 -9.88
C SER A 181 -37.68 -26.52 -11.23
N ASN A 182 -37.60 -25.19 -11.31
CA ASN A 182 -37.61 -24.45 -12.58
C ASN A 182 -36.25 -23.81 -12.92
N GLY A 183 -35.23 -24.06 -12.11
CA GLY A 183 -33.85 -23.61 -12.33
C GLY A 183 -32.85 -24.77 -12.23
N SER A 184 -31.64 -24.54 -12.73
CA SER A 184 -30.52 -25.44 -12.43
C SER A 184 -30.30 -25.44 -10.91
N ILE A 185 -30.05 -26.62 -10.35
CA ILE A 185 -29.75 -26.83 -8.94
C ILE A 185 -28.41 -27.54 -8.87
N ILE A 186 -27.61 -27.26 -7.83
CA ILE A 186 -26.27 -27.86 -7.70
C ILE A 186 -26.38 -29.39 -7.74
N LYS A 187 -27.42 -29.94 -7.12
CA LYS A 187 -27.67 -31.38 -7.02
C LYS A 187 -28.97 -31.73 -7.72
N SER A 188 -29.03 -32.83 -8.46
CA SER A 188 -30.27 -33.22 -9.16
C SER A 188 -31.40 -33.58 -8.17
N LEU A 189 -32.66 -33.38 -8.59
CA LEU A 189 -33.80 -33.72 -7.73
C LEU A 189 -33.84 -35.21 -7.36
N ALA A 190 -33.36 -36.10 -8.24
CA ALA A 190 -33.25 -37.53 -7.96
C ALA A 190 -32.26 -37.84 -6.84
N GLN A 191 -31.13 -37.13 -6.80
CA GLN A 191 -30.16 -37.27 -5.71
C GLN A 191 -30.73 -36.74 -4.39
N ILE A 192 -31.38 -35.57 -4.40
CA ILE A 192 -32.04 -35.02 -3.20
C ILE A 192 -33.13 -35.98 -2.68
N ALA A 193 -33.92 -36.55 -3.59
CA ALA A 193 -34.92 -37.56 -3.25
C ALA A 193 -34.29 -38.78 -2.56
N HIS A 194 -33.21 -39.32 -3.13
CA HIS A 194 -32.47 -40.45 -2.57
C HIS A 194 -31.94 -40.17 -1.15
N GLU A 195 -31.50 -38.93 -0.87
CA GLU A 195 -31.07 -38.55 0.49
C GLU A 195 -32.23 -38.49 1.50
N ILE A 196 -33.38 -37.95 1.09
CA ILE A 196 -34.58 -37.92 1.93
C ILE A 196 -35.07 -39.35 2.21
N GLU A 197 -35.08 -40.21 1.19
CA GLU A 197 -35.44 -41.62 1.31
C GLU A 197 -34.45 -42.37 2.20
N HIS A 198 -33.16 -42.10 2.06
CA HIS A 198 -32.11 -42.65 2.93
C HIS A 198 -32.32 -42.25 4.40
N LEU A 199 -32.59 -40.96 4.67
CA LEU A 199 -32.91 -40.49 6.03
C LEU A 199 -34.13 -41.22 6.61
N ALA A 200 -35.18 -41.41 5.79
CA ALA A 200 -36.38 -42.12 6.20
C ALA A 200 -36.11 -43.60 6.54
N ILE A 201 -35.31 -44.29 5.71
CA ILE A 201 -34.89 -45.68 5.95
C ILE A 201 -34.09 -45.78 7.25
N GLN A 202 -33.14 -44.87 7.48
CA GLN A 202 -32.35 -44.86 8.72
C GLN A 202 -33.22 -44.65 9.95
N ALA A 203 -34.14 -43.68 9.91
CA ALA A 203 -35.05 -43.40 11.01
C ALA A 203 -35.96 -44.59 11.36
N GLN A 204 -36.29 -45.44 10.38
CA GLN A 204 -37.06 -46.66 10.58
C GLN A 204 -36.21 -47.82 11.12
N GLN A 205 -34.97 -47.96 10.64
CA GLN A 205 -34.07 -49.04 11.03
C GLN A 205 -33.45 -48.82 12.43
N TYR A 206 -33.18 -47.57 12.78
CA TYR A 206 -32.49 -47.16 14.00
C TYR A 206 -33.35 -46.15 14.78
N ALA A 207 -34.45 -46.64 15.33
CA ALA A 207 -35.45 -45.80 16.00
C ALA A 207 -34.91 -45.09 17.28
N GLU A 208 -33.78 -45.56 17.80
CA GLU A 208 -33.07 -44.98 18.94
C GLU A 208 -32.21 -43.76 18.59
N LEU A 209 -31.83 -43.60 17.31
CA LEU A 209 -30.98 -42.48 16.89
C LEU A 209 -31.77 -41.17 16.89
N THR A 210 -31.12 -40.11 17.37
CA THR A 210 -31.69 -38.77 17.30
C THR A 210 -31.63 -38.22 15.89
N LEU A 211 -32.45 -37.22 15.58
CA LEU A 211 -32.41 -36.54 14.28
C LEU A 211 -31.01 -35.98 13.95
N GLY A 212 -30.26 -35.55 14.97
CA GLY A 212 -28.88 -35.09 14.85
C GLY A 212 -27.87 -36.17 14.47
N GLU A 213 -28.10 -37.41 14.93
CA GLU A 213 -27.22 -38.57 14.70
C GLU A 213 -27.44 -39.26 13.33
N LEU A 214 -28.61 -39.07 12.73
CA LEU A 214 -28.91 -39.60 11.39
C LEU A 214 -28.05 -38.93 10.31
N SER A 215 -27.51 -39.75 9.40
CA SER A 215 -26.63 -39.27 8.32
C SER A 215 -27.44 -38.86 7.10
N LEU A 216 -27.24 -37.63 6.64
CA LEU A 216 -27.77 -37.17 5.36
C LEU A 216 -26.99 -37.74 4.16
N VAL A 217 -25.72 -38.11 4.37
CA VAL A 217 -24.85 -38.64 3.32
C VAL A 217 -25.21 -40.09 3.06
N THR A 218 -25.56 -40.42 1.82
CA THR A 218 -25.84 -41.81 1.40
C THR A 218 -24.54 -42.61 1.24
N PRO A 219 -24.58 -43.95 1.27
CA PRO A 219 -23.37 -44.77 1.14
C PRO A 219 -22.59 -44.50 -0.17
N GLU A 220 -23.31 -44.23 -1.27
CA GLU A 220 -22.71 -43.90 -2.56
C GLU A 220 -21.97 -42.55 -2.50
N GLU A 221 -22.58 -41.53 -1.88
CA GLU A 221 -21.96 -40.22 -1.72
C GLU A 221 -20.80 -40.25 -0.74
N GLN A 222 -20.89 -41.05 0.31
CA GLN A 222 -19.81 -41.23 1.28
C GLN A 222 -18.54 -41.77 0.59
N ALA A 223 -18.70 -42.71 -0.34
CA ALA A 223 -17.57 -43.24 -1.11
C ALA A 223 -16.92 -42.15 -2.00
N LEU A 224 -17.72 -41.30 -2.65
CA LEU A 224 -17.22 -40.18 -3.45
C LEU A 224 -16.52 -39.13 -2.59
N LEU A 225 -17.13 -38.73 -1.47
CA LEU A 225 -16.55 -37.76 -0.55
C LEU A 225 -15.23 -38.26 0.04
N LEU A 226 -15.11 -39.55 0.36
CA LEU A 226 -13.85 -40.15 0.81
C LEU A 226 -12.76 -40.09 -0.27
N ASP A 227 -13.10 -40.38 -1.53
CA ASP A 227 -12.17 -40.29 -2.66
C ASP A 227 -11.69 -38.84 -2.89
N TRP A 228 -12.58 -37.85 -2.80
CA TRP A 228 -12.26 -36.44 -3.05
C TRP A 228 -11.62 -35.72 -1.86
N SER A 229 -11.91 -36.17 -0.64
CA SER A 229 -11.46 -35.52 0.59
C SER A 229 -10.00 -35.77 0.89
N VAL A 230 -9.45 -36.91 0.45
CA VAL A 230 -8.10 -37.36 0.81
C VAL A 230 -7.11 -37.04 -0.30
N GLY A 231 -6.07 -36.28 0.04
CA GLY A 231 -4.94 -36.06 -0.86
C GLY A 231 -4.03 -37.29 -0.94
N PRO A 232 -3.11 -37.35 -1.92
CA PRO A 232 -2.30 -38.54 -2.15
C PRO A 232 -1.47 -38.91 -0.90
N GLU A 233 -1.42 -40.19 -0.58
CA GLU A 233 -0.55 -40.70 0.49
C GLU A 233 0.90 -40.79 0.00
N VAL A 234 1.81 -40.13 0.71
CA VAL A 234 3.23 -40.04 0.34
C VAL A 234 4.11 -40.18 1.57
N ALA A 235 5.09 -41.10 1.51
CA ALA A 235 6.03 -41.31 2.61
C ALA A 235 6.91 -40.07 2.87
N ILE A 236 7.04 -39.70 4.15
CA ILE A 236 7.90 -38.61 4.62
C ILE A 236 9.26 -39.20 5.00
N ASN A 237 10.21 -39.18 4.06
CA ASN A 237 11.52 -39.82 4.25
C ASN A 237 12.66 -38.86 4.62
N GLU A 238 12.49 -37.57 4.38
CA GLU A 238 13.54 -36.55 4.51
C GLU A 238 12.95 -35.29 5.16
N LEU A 239 13.64 -34.78 6.18
CA LEU A 239 13.31 -33.51 6.83
C LEU A 239 13.98 -32.34 6.10
N LEU A 240 13.70 -31.12 6.59
CA LEU A 240 14.21 -29.87 6.00
C LEU A 240 15.74 -29.89 5.80
N PHE A 241 16.50 -30.32 6.81
CA PHE A 241 17.96 -30.28 6.77
C PHE A 241 18.60 -31.42 5.98
N ASP A 242 17.92 -32.55 5.80
CA ASP A 242 18.36 -33.62 4.89
C ASP A 242 18.39 -33.06 3.45
N ARG A 243 17.29 -32.43 3.05
CA ARG A 243 17.13 -31.80 1.72
C ARG A 243 18.04 -30.60 1.54
N LEU A 244 18.13 -29.71 2.54
CA LEU A 244 19.02 -28.55 2.45
C LEU A 244 20.49 -28.98 2.31
N SER A 245 20.92 -29.99 3.07
CA SER A 245 22.29 -30.53 2.98
C SER A 245 22.56 -31.11 1.59
N GLN A 246 21.58 -31.77 0.98
CA GLN A 246 21.70 -32.26 -0.39
C GLN A 246 21.75 -31.11 -1.42
N ALA A 247 20.90 -30.08 -1.26
CA ALA A 247 20.90 -28.91 -2.13
C ALA A 247 22.24 -28.16 -2.09
N ILE A 248 22.81 -27.98 -0.89
CA ILE A 248 24.13 -27.35 -0.67
C ILE A 248 25.24 -28.18 -1.33
N LYS A 249 25.25 -29.50 -1.12
CA LYS A 249 26.25 -30.41 -1.73
C LYS A 249 26.19 -30.40 -3.25
N SER A 250 24.99 -30.35 -3.83
CA SER A 250 24.78 -30.36 -5.28
C SER A 250 25.06 -29.00 -5.93
N ASN A 251 24.91 -27.89 -5.20
CA ASN A 251 24.95 -26.53 -5.77
C ASN A 251 25.84 -25.54 -4.99
N PRO A 252 27.05 -25.89 -4.52
CA PRO A 252 27.78 -25.10 -3.52
C PRO A 252 28.06 -23.65 -3.96
N SER A 253 28.40 -23.44 -5.23
CA SER A 253 28.69 -22.11 -5.79
C SER A 253 27.48 -21.39 -6.41
N LYS A 254 26.32 -22.05 -6.50
CA LYS A 254 25.10 -21.42 -7.04
C LYS A 254 24.61 -20.37 -6.05
N THR A 255 24.10 -19.25 -6.56
CA THR A 255 23.41 -18.25 -5.75
C THR A 255 22.19 -18.88 -5.08
N ALA A 256 22.17 -18.91 -3.75
CA ALA A 256 21.03 -19.33 -2.95
C ALA A 256 20.06 -18.16 -2.75
N VAL A 257 20.58 -17.00 -2.35
CA VAL A 257 19.78 -15.82 -2.02
C VAL A 257 20.39 -14.57 -2.66
N SER A 258 19.55 -13.70 -3.20
CA SER A 258 19.94 -12.38 -3.68
C SER A 258 19.09 -11.30 -3.03
N HIS A 259 19.73 -10.21 -2.61
CA HIS A 259 19.07 -9.02 -2.07
C HIS A 259 19.84 -7.79 -2.52
N ARG A 260 19.16 -6.89 -3.23
CA ARG A 260 19.77 -5.73 -3.88
C ARG A 260 20.97 -6.14 -4.77
N SER A 261 22.14 -5.57 -4.55
CA SER A 261 23.38 -5.90 -5.27
C SER A 261 24.16 -7.07 -4.66
N HIS A 262 23.72 -7.62 -3.53
CA HIS A 262 24.45 -8.65 -2.79
C HIS A 262 23.82 -10.03 -2.99
N THR A 263 24.65 -11.06 -2.87
CA THR A 263 24.25 -12.46 -3.06
C THR A 263 24.94 -13.35 -2.03
N LEU A 264 24.25 -14.43 -1.63
CA LEU A 264 24.83 -15.54 -0.89
C LEU A 264 24.79 -16.79 -1.77
N SER A 265 25.92 -17.48 -1.91
CA SER A 265 25.93 -18.83 -2.47
C SER A 265 25.40 -19.85 -1.45
N TYR A 266 25.09 -21.07 -1.89
CA TYR A 266 24.72 -22.17 -0.97
C TYR A 266 25.85 -22.48 0.04
N GLN A 267 27.11 -22.35 -0.37
CA GLN A 267 28.26 -22.53 0.53
C GLN A 267 28.40 -21.39 1.54
N ASP A 268 28.15 -20.14 1.12
CA ASP A 268 28.12 -18.99 2.05
C ASP A 268 27.00 -19.14 3.07
N LEU A 269 25.82 -19.56 2.60
CA LEU A 269 24.67 -19.84 3.45
C LEU A 269 24.98 -20.93 4.48
N GLN A 270 25.60 -22.04 4.08
CA GLN A 270 26.03 -23.10 5.01
C GLN A 270 26.99 -22.58 6.08
N THR A 271 27.95 -21.74 5.66
CA THR A 271 28.93 -21.14 6.57
C THR A 271 28.23 -20.27 7.60
N GLN A 272 27.33 -19.40 7.16
CA GLN A 272 26.58 -18.49 8.03
C GLN A 272 25.58 -19.22 8.95
N ILE A 273 24.92 -20.28 8.48
CA ILE A 273 24.13 -21.19 9.33
C ILE A 273 24.98 -21.74 10.48
N ASN A 274 26.20 -22.18 10.17
CA ASN A 274 27.13 -22.70 11.16
C ASN A 274 27.63 -21.62 12.14
N GLN A 275 27.72 -20.35 11.72
CA GLN A 275 28.02 -19.22 12.62
C GLN A 275 26.87 -18.94 13.59
N VAL A 276 25.63 -18.99 13.11
CA VAL A 276 24.45 -18.86 13.97
C VAL A 276 24.42 -19.98 15.01
N LYS A 277 24.67 -21.23 14.61
CA LYS A 277 24.77 -22.36 15.57
C LYS A 277 25.82 -22.12 16.66
N ALA A 278 26.99 -21.58 16.30
CA ALA A 278 28.04 -21.24 17.25
C ALA A 278 27.61 -20.14 18.22
N CYS A 279 26.97 -19.10 17.71
CA CYS A 279 26.41 -18.01 18.51
C CYS A 279 25.35 -18.51 19.50
N LEU A 280 24.41 -19.35 19.06
CA LEU A 280 23.37 -19.90 19.93
C LEU A 280 23.94 -20.78 21.04
N LYS A 281 24.99 -21.56 20.73
CA LYS A 281 25.73 -22.37 21.71
C LYS A 281 26.41 -21.49 22.77
N ASP A 282 27.05 -20.41 22.35
CA ASP A 282 27.69 -19.44 23.27
C ASP A 282 26.66 -18.69 24.13
N ALA A 283 25.51 -18.33 23.54
CA ALA A 283 24.41 -17.69 24.24
C ALA A 283 23.66 -18.62 25.21
N GLY A 284 24.02 -19.90 25.28
CA GLY A 284 23.44 -20.87 26.21
C GLY A 284 22.06 -21.39 25.82
N VAL A 285 21.66 -21.22 24.56
CA VAL A 285 20.43 -21.80 24.01
C VAL A 285 20.57 -23.32 23.99
N LYS A 286 19.47 -24.04 24.26
CA LYS A 286 19.42 -25.51 24.20
C LYS A 286 18.47 -25.97 23.09
N PRO A 287 18.67 -27.17 22.51
CA PRO A 287 17.65 -27.76 21.65
C PRO A 287 16.28 -27.81 22.35
N GLY A 288 15.23 -27.42 21.64
CA GLY A 288 13.86 -27.24 22.17
C GLY A 288 13.55 -25.85 22.74
N ASP A 289 14.55 -24.98 22.96
CA ASP A 289 14.30 -23.59 23.34
C ASP A 289 13.72 -22.78 22.14
N PHE A 290 13.05 -21.67 22.44
CA PHE A 290 12.61 -20.69 21.45
C PHE A 290 13.65 -19.56 21.27
N VAL A 291 13.86 -19.14 20.02
CA VAL A 291 14.73 -18.01 19.67
C VAL A 291 13.94 -17.01 18.83
N GLY A 292 13.91 -15.76 19.27
CA GLY A 292 13.25 -14.68 18.54
C GLY A 292 14.05 -14.28 17.30
N ILE A 293 13.39 -14.12 16.17
CA ILE A 293 14.02 -13.64 14.93
C ILE A 293 13.35 -12.33 14.53
N MET A 294 14.03 -11.21 14.75
CA MET A 294 13.49 -9.87 14.54
C MET A 294 14.35 -9.11 13.54
N MET A 295 14.09 -9.36 12.25
CA MET A 295 14.85 -8.78 11.15
C MET A 295 13.91 -8.44 9.99
N PRO A 296 14.12 -7.32 9.27
CA PRO A 296 13.49 -7.11 7.97
C PRO A 296 14.01 -8.14 6.96
N ARG A 297 13.41 -8.19 5.76
CA ARG A 297 13.93 -9.03 4.67
C ARG A 297 15.28 -8.52 4.19
N ALA A 298 16.32 -9.20 4.62
CA ALA A 298 17.72 -8.96 4.27
C ALA A 298 18.46 -10.31 4.28
N LEU A 299 19.67 -10.35 3.70
CA LEU A 299 20.47 -11.59 3.63
C LEU A 299 20.64 -12.32 4.98
N PRO A 300 20.90 -11.63 6.12
CA PRO A 300 21.06 -12.27 7.44
C PRO A 300 19.85 -13.06 7.97
N LEU A 301 18.64 -12.75 7.48
CA LEU A 301 17.41 -13.40 7.93
C LEU A 301 17.46 -14.92 7.73
N LEU A 302 17.94 -15.36 6.57
CA LEU A 302 17.94 -16.77 6.18
C LEU A 302 18.89 -17.62 7.05
N PRO A 303 20.17 -17.24 7.23
CA PRO A 303 21.05 -17.90 8.18
C PRO A 303 20.47 -17.94 9.60
N CYS A 304 19.81 -16.88 10.07
CA CYS A 304 19.25 -16.85 11.43
C CYS A 304 18.08 -17.84 11.59
N LEU A 305 17.17 -17.91 10.62
CA LEU A 305 16.09 -18.89 10.60
C LEU A 305 16.64 -20.33 10.53
N LEU A 306 17.47 -20.60 9.51
CA LEU A 306 17.99 -21.94 9.25
C LEU A 306 18.99 -22.39 10.32
N GLY A 307 19.84 -21.50 10.83
CA GLY A 307 20.80 -21.79 11.88
C GLY A 307 20.15 -22.10 13.21
N THR A 308 19.07 -21.40 13.56
CA THR A 308 18.27 -21.69 14.76
C THR A 308 17.62 -23.07 14.67
N MET A 309 16.92 -23.34 13.57
CA MET A 309 16.31 -24.65 13.31
C MET A 309 17.38 -25.77 13.25
N ALA A 310 18.54 -25.53 12.64
CA ALA A 310 19.63 -26.50 12.52
C ALA A 310 20.32 -26.78 13.87
N TYR A 311 20.25 -25.83 14.81
CA TYR A 311 20.71 -26.01 16.18
C TYR A 311 19.73 -26.84 17.02
N GLY A 312 18.52 -27.09 16.51
CA GLY A 312 17.43 -27.79 17.20
C GLY A 312 16.55 -26.88 18.06
N ALA A 313 16.65 -25.56 17.90
CA ALA A 313 15.77 -24.58 18.54
C ALA A 313 14.63 -24.16 17.59
N ALA A 314 13.51 -23.72 18.16
CA ALA A 314 12.37 -23.28 17.37
C ALA A 314 12.40 -21.76 17.15
N CYS A 315 12.22 -21.33 15.90
CA CYS A 315 12.17 -19.91 15.55
C CYS A 315 10.86 -19.26 16.00
N VAL A 316 10.93 -18.03 16.51
CA VAL A 316 9.76 -17.16 16.73
C VAL A 316 9.96 -15.89 15.88
N PRO A 317 9.43 -15.83 14.64
CA PRO A 317 9.53 -14.65 13.79
C PRO A 317 8.75 -13.47 14.39
N MET A 318 9.36 -12.29 14.42
CA MET A 318 8.77 -11.06 14.95
C MET A 318 8.98 -9.91 13.98
N ASP A 319 7.90 -9.22 13.61
CA ASP A 319 7.98 -8.02 12.77
C ASP A 319 8.42 -6.82 13.62
N PRO A 320 9.58 -6.18 13.32
CA PRO A 320 10.03 -5.01 14.07
C PRO A 320 9.08 -3.80 13.93
N LEU A 321 8.12 -3.83 12.98
CA LEU A 321 7.11 -2.79 12.82
C LEU A 321 5.90 -2.95 13.76
N TYR A 322 5.81 -4.05 14.53
CA TYR A 322 4.73 -4.23 15.49
C TYR A 322 4.88 -3.31 16.71
N PRO A 323 3.77 -2.90 17.36
CA PRO A 323 3.83 -2.12 18.60
C PRO A 323 4.65 -2.82 19.67
N GLN A 324 5.36 -2.04 20.48
CA GLN A 324 6.24 -2.53 21.53
C GLN A 324 5.52 -3.49 22.49
N ASP A 325 4.33 -3.13 22.99
CA ASP A 325 3.57 -3.97 23.93
C ASP A 325 3.25 -5.37 23.35
N ARG A 326 3.01 -5.44 22.04
CA ARG A 326 2.77 -6.72 21.35
C ARG A 326 4.04 -7.54 21.22
N LEU A 327 5.17 -6.90 20.92
CA LEU A 327 6.48 -7.56 20.88
C LEU A 327 6.86 -8.06 22.28
N ASP A 328 6.67 -7.24 23.31
CA ASP A 328 6.94 -7.59 24.70
C ASP A 328 6.06 -8.76 25.16
N TYR A 329 4.77 -8.78 24.78
CA TYR A 329 3.90 -9.94 25.02
C TYR A 329 4.42 -11.22 24.34
N VAL A 330 4.87 -11.14 23.08
CA VAL A 330 5.42 -12.31 22.36
C VAL A 330 6.69 -12.80 23.05
N ILE A 331 7.58 -11.88 23.45
CA ILE A 331 8.82 -12.20 24.17
C ILE A 331 8.51 -12.91 25.49
N GLU A 332 7.60 -12.36 26.29
CA GLU A 332 7.21 -12.92 27.59
C GLU A 332 6.50 -14.28 27.43
N ASN A 333 5.50 -14.35 26.55
CA ASN A 333 4.69 -15.55 26.36
C ASN A 333 5.51 -16.71 25.76
N SER A 334 6.40 -16.43 24.82
CA SER A 334 7.33 -17.41 24.24
C SER A 334 8.49 -17.76 25.17
N GLN A 335 8.67 -17.03 26.28
CA GLN A 335 9.78 -17.19 27.22
C GLN A 335 11.14 -17.07 26.52
N LEU A 336 11.28 -16.09 25.61
CA LEU A 336 12.50 -15.93 24.81
C LEU A 336 13.69 -15.54 25.70
N LYS A 337 14.80 -16.25 25.53
CA LYS A 337 16.09 -15.91 26.17
C LYS A 337 17.00 -15.11 25.25
N VAL A 338 16.86 -15.31 23.94
CA VAL A 338 17.69 -14.73 22.89
C VAL A 338 16.82 -14.23 21.75
N ILE A 339 17.17 -13.06 21.23
CA ILE A 339 16.60 -12.48 20.01
C ILE A 339 17.74 -12.18 19.05
N LEU A 340 17.66 -12.70 17.82
CA LEU A 340 18.59 -12.37 16.74
C LEU A 340 18.03 -11.18 15.96
N CYS A 341 18.80 -10.10 15.80
CA CYS A 341 18.37 -8.87 15.13
C CYS A 341 19.48 -8.27 14.26
N LEU A 342 19.13 -7.36 13.33
CA LEU A 342 20.15 -6.62 12.57
C LEU A 342 20.83 -5.57 13.44
N GLU A 343 20.01 -4.80 14.14
CA GLU A 343 20.41 -3.73 15.06
C GLU A 343 19.60 -3.86 16.36
N PRO A 344 20.09 -3.35 17.50
CA PRO A 344 19.36 -3.36 18.76
C PRO A 344 18.06 -2.54 18.67
N SER A 345 17.01 -3.00 19.36
CA SER A 345 15.70 -2.35 19.44
C SER A 345 15.28 -2.09 20.89
N GLN A 346 14.26 -1.26 21.10
CA GLN A 346 13.77 -0.85 22.43
C GLN A 346 12.84 -1.88 23.12
N VAL A 347 12.80 -3.13 22.66
CA VAL A 347 11.98 -4.19 23.29
C VAL A 347 12.51 -4.60 24.66
N SER A 348 11.69 -5.32 25.43
CA SER A 348 12.00 -5.85 26.76
C SER A 348 13.42 -6.41 26.92
N GLU A 349 14.10 -6.02 28.01
CA GLU A 349 15.44 -6.50 28.38
C GLU A 349 15.47 -7.97 28.86
N GLN A 350 14.31 -8.64 28.92
CA GLN A 350 14.22 -10.04 29.36
C GLN A 350 14.97 -11.01 28.44
N ALA A 351 15.09 -10.69 27.15
CA ALA A 351 15.80 -11.49 26.18
C ALA A 351 17.07 -10.77 25.70
N ARG A 352 18.19 -11.48 25.64
CA ARG A 352 19.44 -10.96 25.09
C ARG A 352 19.30 -10.76 23.59
N GLN A 353 19.36 -9.51 23.14
CA GLN A 353 19.46 -9.18 21.72
C GLN A 353 20.89 -9.40 21.24
N ILE A 354 21.07 -10.18 20.17
CA ILE A 354 22.36 -10.45 19.55
C ILE A 354 22.28 -10.00 18.09
N THR A 355 23.14 -9.05 17.73
CA THR A 355 23.13 -8.43 16.41
C THR A 355 23.81 -9.32 15.36
N TRP A 356 23.48 -9.12 14.08
CA TRP A 356 24.17 -9.83 12.99
C TRP A 356 25.68 -9.57 12.96
N SER A 357 26.10 -8.36 13.30
CA SER A 357 27.53 -8.02 13.35
C SER A 357 28.28 -8.83 14.40
N GLU A 358 27.65 -9.19 15.51
CA GLU A 358 28.20 -10.14 16.51
C GLU A 358 28.19 -11.57 15.97
N ILE A 359 27.07 -12.04 15.41
CA ILE A 359 26.92 -13.41 14.89
C ILE A 359 27.99 -13.72 13.83
N SER A 360 28.22 -12.79 12.91
CA SER A 360 29.16 -12.96 11.79
C SER A 360 30.63 -13.10 12.20
N GLN A 361 30.97 -12.79 13.47
CA GLN A 361 32.33 -12.94 14.02
C GLN A 361 32.59 -14.34 14.59
N PHE A 362 31.57 -15.14 14.82
CA PHE A 362 31.75 -16.49 15.35
C PHE A 362 32.42 -17.40 14.32
N ALA A 363 33.31 -18.27 14.81
CA ALA A 363 33.84 -19.36 14.02
C ALA A 363 32.70 -20.37 13.70
N PRO A 364 32.52 -20.79 12.44
CA PRO A 364 31.44 -21.71 12.07
C PRO A 364 31.49 -23.02 12.86
N LEU A 365 30.39 -23.41 13.50
CA LEU A 365 30.24 -24.69 14.18
C LEU A 365 29.69 -25.75 13.22
N ASP A 366 30.56 -26.64 12.74
CA ASP A 366 30.19 -27.75 11.85
C ASP A 366 29.71 -29.00 12.61
N GLU A 367 28.85 -28.78 13.60
CA GLU A 367 28.19 -29.85 14.38
C GLU A 367 26.71 -29.84 14.03
N ASN A 368 26.16 -30.98 13.61
CA ASN A 368 24.73 -31.14 13.35
C ASN A 368 24.08 -31.88 14.51
N GLN A 369 23.03 -31.28 15.07
CA GLN A 369 22.20 -31.94 16.07
C GLN A 369 21.21 -32.87 15.35
N PRO A 370 20.90 -34.06 15.92
CA PRO A 370 19.84 -34.90 15.38
C PRO A 370 18.49 -34.21 15.61
N ILE A 371 17.74 -33.98 14.53
CA ILE A 371 16.40 -33.35 14.57
C ILE A 371 15.36 -34.44 14.28
N SER A 372 14.39 -34.59 15.18
CA SER A 372 13.24 -35.46 15.01
C SER A 372 12.13 -34.78 14.21
N ALA A 373 11.27 -35.57 13.56
CA ALA A 373 10.05 -35.06 12.93
C ALA A 373 9.11 -34.36 13.94
N SER A 374 9.14 -34.79 15.20
CA SER A 374 8.34 -34.21 16.28
C SER A 374 9.00 -33.00 16.96
N ASP A 375 10.18 -32.55 16.54
CA ASP A 375 10.77 -31.33 17.09
C ASP A 375 10.11 -30.10 16.48
N LEU A 376 9.99 -29.02 17.27
CA LEU A 376 9.42 -27.76 16.80
C LEU A 376 10.41 -27.05 15.87
N ALA A 377 9.94 -26.69 14.67
CA ALA A 377 10.71 -25.89 13.73
C ALA A 377 10.50 -24.39 13.99
N TYR A 378 9.24 -23.99 14.17
CA TYR A 378 8.90 -22.60 14.46
C TYR A 378 7.58 -22.48 15.21
N MET A 379 7.39 -21.33 15.84
CA MET A 379 6.13 -20.90 16.39
C MET A 379 5.77 -19.52 15.85
N LEU A 380 4.57 -19.41 15.26
CA LEU A 380 4.09 -18.18 14.64
C LEU A 380 2.85 -17.68 15.37
N TYR A 381 2.83 -16.38 15.72
CA TYR A 381 1.70 -15.79 16.42
C TYR A 381 0.60 -15.34 15.46
N THR A 382 -0.64 -15.76 15.77
CA THR A 382 -1.85 -15.32 15.08
C THR A 382 -2.74 -14.52 16.03
N SER A 383 -3.67 -13.72 15.49
CA SER A 383 -4.69 -13.03 16.30
C SER A 383 -5.58 -14.05 17.04
N GLY A 384 -6.04 -13.70 18.24
CA GLY A 384 -6.78 -14.62 19.11
C GLY A 384 -8.14 -14.06 19.51
N SER A 385 -9.19 -14.87 19.42
CA SER A 385 -10.57 -14.52 19.80
C SER A 385 -10.71 -14.06 21.25
N SER A 386 -9.77 -14.43 22.13
CA SER A 386 -9.75 -14.07 23.55
C SER A 386 -9.05 -12.73 23.87
N GLY A 387 -8.74 -11.88 22.88
CA GLY A 387 -8.08 -10.59 23.16
C GLY A 387 -6.56 -10.59 23.16
N LYS A 388 -5.90 -11.74 22.94
CA LYS A 388 -4.43 -11.84 22.91
C LYS A 388 -3.93 -12.75 21.79
N PRO A 389 -2.76 -12.48 21.19
CA PRO A 389 -2.16 -13.34 20.19
C PRO A 389 -1.88 -14.76 20.71
N LYS A 390 -2.05 -15.76 19.85
CA LYS A 390 -1.82 -17.18 20.14
C LYS A 390 -0.68 -17.74 19.27
N GLY A 391 0.29 -18.41 19.89
CA GLY A 391 1.42 -19.02 19.20
C GLY A 391 1.06 -20.39 18.61
N VAL A 392 1.16 -20.56 17.30
CA VAL A 392 0.90 -21.81 16.58
C VAL A 392 2.20 -22.60 16.47
N MET A 393 2.23 -23.82 17.04
CA MET A 393 3.46 -24.63 17.16
C MET A 393 3.62 -25.62 16.01
N VAL A 394 4.57 -25.38 15.10
CA VAL A 394 4.78 -26.18 13.88
C VAL A 394 6.02 -27.07 14.01
N GLU A 395 5.85 -28.35 13.68
CA GLU A 395 6.90 -29.37 13.78
C GLU A 395 7.67 -29.56 12.46
N HIS A 396 8.89 -30.09 12.54
CA HIS A 396 9.70 -30.42 11.36
C HIS A 396 9.01 -31.42 10.42
N GLY A 397 8.26 -32.38 10.98
CA GLY A 397 7.46 -33.34 10.22
C GLY A 397 6.32 -32.68 9.45
N ASN A 398 5.66 -31.66 10.03
CA ASN A 398 4.63 -30.90 9.33
C ASN A 398 5.21 -30.16 8.10
N LEU A 399 6.37 -29.51 8.27
CA LEU A 399 7.09 -28.86 7.17
C LEU A 399 7.53 -29.86 6.09
N ALA A 400 8.05 -31.02 6.50
CA ALA A 400 8.47 -32.06 5.57
C ALA A 400 7.30 -32.57 4.71
N ASN A 401 6.12 -32.77 5.32
CA ASN A 401 4.91 -33.11 4.60
C ASN A 401 4.52 -32.01 3.60
N PHE A 402 4.45 -30.77 4.07
CA PHE A 402 4.08 -29.63 3.23
C PHE A 402 5.03 -29.49 2.02
N PHE A 403 6.33 -29.70 2.24
CA PHE A 403 7.35 -29.64 1.20
C PHE A 403 7.15 -30.71 0.12
N ILE A 404 6.84 -31.95 0.51
CA ILE A 404 6.52 -33.04 -0.42
C ILE A 404 5.24 -32.72 -1.21
N ALA A 405 4.22 -32.18 -0.56
CA ALA A 405 3.00 -31.73 -1.21
C ALA A 405 3.27 -30.66 -2.27
N MET A 406 4.11 -29.67 -1.97
CA MET A 406 4.45 -28.61 -2.92
C MET A 406 5.28 -29.11 -4.10
N ASP A 407 6.14 -30.12 -3.90
CA ASP A 407 6.89 -30.76 -5.00
C ASP A 407 5.96 -31.34 -6.09
N GLN A 408 4.75 -31.76 -5.71
CA GLN A 408 3.77 -32.32 -6.64
C GLN A 408 2.92 -31.26 -7.35
N LYS A 409 2.84 -30.04 -6.81
CA LYS A 409 1.88 -29.01 -7.26
C LYS A 409 2.54 -27.85 -7.96
N ILE A 410 3.73 -27.44 -7.52
CA ILE A 410 4.43 -26.28 -8.05
C ILE A 410 5.43 -26.77 -9.12
N PRO A 411 5.27 -26.35 -10.39
CA PRO A 411 6.17 -26.78 -11.46
C PRO A 411 7.55 -26.13 -11.31
N LEU A 412 8.57 -26.89 -10.96
CA LEU A 412 9.95 -26.39 -10.85
C LEU A 412 10.89 -26.96 -11.91
N ASP A 413 11.90 -26.17 -12.26
CA ASP A 413 13.09 -26.60 -13.00
C ASP A 413 14.39 -26.06 -12.35
N GLU A 414 15.55 -26.51 -12.80
CA GLU A 414 16.86 -26.11 -12.25
C GLU A 414 17.17 -24.61 -12.41
N LYS A 415 16.48 -23.93 -13.33
CA LYS A 415 16.63 -22.51 -13.65
C LYS A 415 15.61 -21.64 -12.92
N SER A 416 14.75 -22.23 -12.11
CA SER A 416 13.69 -21.50 -11.44
C SER A 416 14.27 -20.49 -10.45
N VAL A 417 13.60 -19.35 -10.36
CA VAL A 417 13.95 -18.23 -9.48
C VAL A 417 12.67 -17.73 -8.82
N TRP A 418 12.69 -17.65 -7.49
CA TRP A 418 11.54 -17.24 -6.69
C TRP A 418 11.71 -15.81 -6.19
N LEU A 419 10.68 -14.97 -6.34
CA LEU A 419 10.64 -13.64 -5.72
C LEU A 419 9.86 -13.70 -4.41
N ALA A 420 10.56 -13.47 -3.29
CA ALA A 420 9.99 -13.49 -1.94
C ALA A 420 9.56 -12.08 -1.52
N VAL A 421 8.26 -11.89 -1.28
CA VAL A 421 7.63 -10.59 -1.02
C VAL A 421 6.84 -10.57 0.30
N THR A 422 6.65 -11.72 0.94
CA THR A 422 5.73 -11.84 2.08
C THR A 422 6.43 -11.60 3.42
N SER A 423 5.78 -10.88 4.36
CA SER A 423 6.38 -10.57 5.68
C SER A 423 6.65 -11.87 6.45
N ILE A 424 7.74 -11.87 7.22
CA ILE A 424 8.21 -13.03 8.00
C ILE A 424 7.24 -13.45 9.09
N SER A 425 6.33 -12.56 9.48
CA SER A 425 5.25 -12.84 10.44
C SER A 425 4.09 -13.61 9.81
N PHE A 426 4.19 -14.00 8.54
CA PHE A 426 3.27 -14.91 7.88
C PHE A 426 4.01 -16.18 7.48
N ASP A 427 3.35 -17.31 7.70
CA ASP A 427 3.82 -18.65 7.35
C ASP A 427 4.07 -18.83 5.84
N ILE A 428 3.37 -18.08 4.98
CA ILE A 428 3.65 -17.96 3.54
C ILE A 428 5.13 -17.68 3.28
N SER A 429 5.77 -16.81 4.07
CA SER A 429 7.19 -16.50 3.88
C SER A 429 8.08 -17.75 3.98
N LEU A 430 7.67 -18.76 4.75
CA LEU A 430 8.42 -19.99 4.91
C LEU A 430 8.36 -20.88 3.66
N LEU A 431 7.27 -20.84 2.88
CA LEU A 431 7.25 -21.43 1.55
C LEU A 431 8.24 -20.72 0.62
N GLU A 432 8.21 -19.37 0.61
CA GLU A 432 9.08 -18.56 -0.26
C GLU A 432 10.57 -18.78 0.06
N LEU A 433 10.89 -19.02 1.33
CA LEU A 433 12.27 -19.08 1.84
C LEU A 433 12.80 -20.51 2.04
N LEU A 434 12.07 -21.38 2.72
CA LEU A 434 12.60 -22.69 3.15
C LEU A 434 12.37 -23.78 2.11
N TRP A 435 11.18 -23.83 1.50
CA TRP A 435 10.88 -24.84 0.48
C TRP A 435 11.75 -24.64 -0.78
N THR A 436 11.92 -23.40 -1.22
CA THR A 436 12.74 -23.06 -2.39
C THR A 436 14.21 -23.45 -2.19
N LEU A 437 14.84 -23.03 -1.08
CA LEU A 437 16.26 -23.30 -0.81
C LEU A 437 16.58 -24.79 -0.69
N THR A 438 15.66 -25.57 -0.14
CA THR A 438 15.83 -27.03 -0.03
C THR A 438 15.77 -27.76 -1.39
N ARG A 439 15.40 -27.07 -2.49
CA ARG A 439 15.41 -27.60 -3.87
C ARG A 439 16.52 -27.00 -4.73
N GLY A 440 17.44 -26.23 -4.15
CA GLY A 440 18.51 -25.59 -4.92
C GLY A 440 18.02 -24.38 -5.75
N ILE A 441 16.84 -23.83 -5.45
CA ILE A 441 16.25 -22.69 -6.15
C ILE A 441 16.85 -21.38 -5.63
N THR A 442 17.02 -20.40 -6.52
CA THR A 442 17.48 -19.07 -6.14
C THR A 442 16.31 -18.25 -5.60
N VAL A 443 16.47 -17.63 -4.43
CA VAL A 443 15.49 -16.73 -3.82
C VAL A 443 15.94 -15.28 -3.97
N VAL A 444 15.08 -14.42 -4.49
CA VAL A 444 15.29 -12.97 -4.57
C VAL A 444 14.43 -12.31 -3.49
N LEU A 445 15.04 -11.56 -2.58
CA LEU A 445 14.34 -10.88 -1.50
C LEU A 445 13.89 -9.49 -1.94
N TYR A 446 12.61 -9.19 -1.76
CA TYR A 446 12.03 -7.86 -1.95
C TYR A 446 11.80 -7.18 -0.59
N ASP A 447 12.46 -6.07 -0.28
CA ASP A 447 12.38 -5.45 1.06
C ASP A 447 11.27 -4.41 1.26
N GLY A 448 10.41 -4.19 0.26
CA GLY A 448 9.24 -3.32 0.38
C GLY A 448 9.52 -1.83 0.23
N GLN A 449 10.80 -1.40 0.10
CA GLN A 449 11.14 0.02 -0.01
C GLN A 449 10.87 0.62 -1.40
N ASP A 450 10.53 -0.20 -2.40
CA ASP A 450 10.44 0.23 -3.82
C ASP A 450 9.03 0.33 -4.43
N ILE A 451 7.93 0.15 -3.67
CA ILE A 451 6.58 0.50 -4.20
C ILE A 451 6.42 2.04 -4.37
N GLN A 452 7.39 2.83 -3.90
CA GLN A 452 7.33 4.29 -3.87
C GLN A 452 7.89 5.03 -5.10
N THR A 453 8.36 4.35 -6.16
CA THR A 453 9.06 5.05 -7.26
C THR A 453 8.67 4.67 -8.69
N SER A 454 7.72 3.76 -8.93
CA SER A 454 7.37 3.34 -10.29
C SER A 454 6.42 4.27 -11.07
N LYS A 455 6.05 5.45 -10.55
CA LYS A 455 5.12 6.36 -11.24
C LYS A 455 5.74 7.49 -12.07
N ASP A 456 7.02 7.85 -11.88
CA ASP A 456 7.58 9.04 -12.56
C ASP A 456 8.72 8.79 -13.54
N THR A 457 9.09 7.53 -13.79
CA THR A 457 10.14 7.24 -14.78
C THR A 457 9.78 6.00 -15.57
N LEU A 458 9.42 6.18 -16.84
CA LEU A 458 9.96 5.49 -18.03
C LEU A 458 8.94 5.49 -19.18
N GLU A 459 8.86 6.61 -19.90
CA GLU A 459 8.60 6.54 -21.34
C GLU A 459 9.88 6.01 -22.00
N THR A 460 9.78 4.87 -22.70
CA THR A 460 10.88 4.20 -23.43
C THR A 460 11.57 5.11 -24.46
N PRO A 461 12.90 5.02 -24.63
CA PRO A 461 13.54 5.16 -25.93
C PRO A 461 13.77 3.77 -26.54
N THR A 462 13.08 3.51 -27.64
CA THR A 462 13.37 2.41 -28.56
C THR A 462 14.79 2.49 -29.13
N LYS A 463 15.46 1.33 -29.11
CA LYS A 463 16.52 0.85 -30.03
C LYS A 463 17.88 1.60 -30.06
N THR A 464 18.90 0.86 -29.59
CA THR A 464 20.28 0.80 -30.11
C THR A 464 20.94 2.13 -30.48
N GLN A 465 21.67 2.70 -29.53
CA GLN A 465 22.87 3.50 -29.80
C GLN A 465 23.80 3.40 -28.58
N ASP A 466 25.10 3.29 -28.86
CA ASP A 466 26.17 2.94 -27.94
C ASP A 466 26.12 3.69 -26.60
N ALA A 467 26.33 2.94 -25.52
CA ALA A 467 26.41 3.45 -24.15
C ALA A 467 27.67 4.33 -23.88
N SER A 468 28.37 4.80 -24.92
CA SER A 468 29.59 5.60 -24.79
C SER A 468 29.37 7.12 -24.83
N ASP A 469 28.15 7.61 -25.11
CA ASP A 469 27.93 9.04 -25.42
C ASP A 469 27.05 9.82 -24.42
N LYS A 470 26.63 9.25 -23.29
CA LYS A 470 25.94 10.05 -22.26
C LYS A 470 26.94 10.94 -21.52
N LYS A 471 26.91 12.24 -21.86
CA LYS A 471 27.74 13.29 -21.25
C LYS A 471 27.45 13.40 -19.74
N ALA A 472 28.48 13.36 -18.90
CA ALA A 472 28.36 13.50 -17.46
C ALA A 472 27.83 14.89 -17.07
N MET A 473 27.29 15.03 -15.84
CA MET A 473 26.84 16.33 -15.33
C MET A 473 28.00 17.32 -15.28
N ASP A 474 27.79 18.49 -15.88
CA ASP A 474 28.76 19.58 -15.95
C ASP A 474 28.55 20.59 -14.80
N PHE A 475 29.62 21.23 -14.33
CA PHE A 475 29.54 22.31 -13.33
C PHE A 475 30.16 23.59 -13.89
N GLY A 476 29.39 24.67 -13.90
CA GLY A 476 29.85 26.02 -14.23
C GLY A 476 30.02 26.87 -12.98
N LEU A 477 30.94 27.83 -12.99
CA LEU A 477 31.09 28.84 -11.95
C LEU A 477 30.26 30.08 -12.31
N PHE A 478 29.35 30.48 -11.44
CA PHE A 478 28.46 31.61 -11.65
C PHE A 478 28.83 32.75 -10.73
N PHE A 479 28.97 33.95 -11.29
CA PHE A 479 29.25 35.18 -10.56
C PHE A 479 28.05 36.11 -10.68
N TRP A 480 27.59 36.65 -9.55
CA TRP A 480 26.45 37.58 -9.50
C TRP A 480 26.90 39.02 -9.22
N ASN A 481 27.69 39.24 -8.18
CA ASN A 481 28.06 40.58 -7.75
C ASN A 481 29.51 40.61 -7.28
N ILE A 482 30.40 41.04 -8.17
CA ILE A 482 31.78 41.38 -7.84
C ILE A 482 31.81 42.73 -7.11
N SER A 483 31.24 42.80 -5.91
CA SER A 483 31.43 43.85 -4.92
C SER A 483 30.55 43.60 -3.69
N ASN A 484 31.10 42.91 -2.69
CA ASN A 484 30.77 43.21 -1.30
C ASN A 484 31.91 44.09 -0.77
N GLU A 485 31.84 45.39 -1.04
CA GLU A 485 32.54 46.39 -0.25
C GLU A 485 31.93 47.75 -0.61
N HIS A 486 31.27 48.34 0.38
CA HIS A 486 30.75 49.70 0.29
C HIS A 486 31.87 50.76 0.29
N ASP A 487 33.15 50.39 0.26
CA ASP A 487 34.28 51.32 0.32
C ASP A 487 35.37 51.01 -0.73
N GLN A 488 35.36 51.85 -1.77
CA GLN A 488 36.43 52.12 -2.77
C GLN A 488 36.75 51.04 -3.85
N PRO A 489 36.72 51.41 -5.15
CA PRO A 489 37.16 50.55 -6.23
C PRO A 489 38.69 50.35 -6.17
N GLY A 490 39.12 49.21 -5.63
CA GLY A 490 40.51 48.79 -5.58
C GLY A 490 40.85 47.71 -6.63
N PRO A 491 42.15 47.48 -6.93
CA PRO A 491 42.62 46.46 -7.87
C PRO A 491 42.23 45.00 -7.51
N HIS A 492 41.68 44.78 -6.31
CA HIS A 492 41.22 43.47 -5.82
C HIS A 492 39.80 43.10 -6.27
N GLN A 493 39.04 44.02 -6.87
CA GLN A 493 37.62 43.78 -7.20
C GLN A 493 37.45 42.55 -8.12
N TYR A 494 38.20 42.43 -9.21
CA TYR A 494 38.07 41.30 -10.17
C TYR A 494 38.95 40.10 -9.85
N GLU A 495 39.64 40.12 -8.71
CA GLU A 495 40.57 39.07 -8.32
C GLU A 495 39.87 37.71 -8.18
N LEU A 496 38.68 37.70 -7.56
CA LEU A 496 37.87 36.49 -7.42
C LEU A 496 37.49 35.89 -8.78
N LEU A 497 36.91 36.70 -9.67
CA LEU A 497 36.51 36.26 -11.01
C LEU A 497 37.68 35.65 -11.76
N LEU A 498 38.83 36.35 -11.82
CA LEU A 498 39.99 35.86 -12.57
C LEU A 498 40.59 34.60 -11.95
N LYS A 499 40.84 34.58 -10.64
CA LYS A 499 41.46 33.42 -9.96
C LYS A 499 40.56 32.19 -9.97
N ALA A 500 39.26 32.36 -9.71
CA ALA A 500 38.31 31.25 -9.75
C ALA A 500 38.10 30.75 -11.18
N SER A 501 38.13 31.62 -12.20
CA SER A 501 38.10 31.20 -13.60
C SER A 501 39.34 30.38 -13.99
N GLU A 502 40.54 30.84 -13.63
CA GLU A 502 41.79 30.08 -13.84
C GLU A 502 41.78 28.74 -13.09
N TYR A 503 41.20 28.71 -11.89
CA TYR A 503 41.04 27.47 -11.14
C TYR A 503 40.06 26.52 -11.86
N GLY A 504 38.89 27.02 -12.25
CA GLY A 504 37.87 26.24 -12.95
C GLY A 504 38.40 25.63 -14.25
N ASP A 505 39.13 26.44 -15.03
CA ASP A 505 39.80 26.06 -16.27
C ASP A 505 40.78 24.89 -16.09
N LYS A 506 41.56 24.90 -15.01
CA LYS A 506 42.53 23.84 -14.69
C LYS A 506 41.90 22.59 -14.06
N ASN A 507 40.67 22.69 -13.55
CA ASN A 507 40.06 21.67 -12.71
C ASN A 507 38.75 21.08 -13.28
N GLY A 508 38.48 21.29 -14.57
CA GLY A 508 37.42 20.58 -15.29
C GLY A 508 36.02 21.17 -15.18
N PHE A 509 35.90 22.44 -14.75
CA PHE A 509 34.61 23.15 -14.79
C PHE A 509 34.26 23.49 -16.24
N SER A 510 32.98 23.38 -16.60
CA SER A 510 32.48 23.50 -17.98
C SER A 510 32.40 24.94 -18.47
N SER A 511 32.00 25.86 -17.58
CA SER A 511 31.79 27.27 -17.93
C SER A 511 32.04 28.24 -16.76
N VAL A 512 32.30 29.49 -17.12
CA VAL A 512 32.23 30.65 -16.23
C VAL A 512 31.13 31.57 -16.75
N TRP A 513 30.19 31.90 -15.88
CA TRP A 513 29.15 32.88 -16.13
C TRP A 513 29.56 34.21 -15.50
N THR A 514 29.83 35.20 -16.35
CA THR A 514 30.24 36.52 -15.89
C THR A 514 29.05 37.28 -15.26
N PRO A 515 29.29 38.29 -14.41
CA PRO A 515 28.22 38.97 -13.66
C PRO A 515 27.09 39.53 -14.53
N GLU A 516 25.86 39.41 -14.03
CA GLU A 516 24.67 40.05 -14.62
C GLU A 516 24.74 41.57 -14.39
N ARG A 517 25.22 42.33 -15.38
CA ARG A 517 24.99 43.78 -15.42
C ARG A 517 24.63 44.22 -16.84
N HIS A 518 23.64 45.10 -16.91
CA HIS A 518 23.10 45.64 -18.17
C HIS A 518 24.23 46.22 -19.05
N PHE A 519 24.18 45.93 -20.36
CA PHE A 519 25.02 46.57 -21.38
C PHE A 519 24.59 48.03 -21.52
N GLY A 520 24.97 48.87 -20.54
CA GLY A 520 24.75 50.31 -20.56
C GLY A 520 25.83 51.03 -21.36
N ASP A 521 25.47 52.19 -21.92
CA ASP A 521 26.41 53.11 -22.58
C ASP A 521 27.58 53.48 -21.64
N PHE A 522 28.76 53.66 -22.23
CA PHE A 522 29.98 54.16 -21.59
C PHE A 522 29.68 55.29 -20.58
N GLY A 523 29.93 55.07 -19.28
CA GLY A 523 29.88 56.14 -18.27
C GLY A 523 29.63 55.77 -16.81
N GLY A 524 29.35 54.51 -16.46
CA GLY A 524 29.17 54.08 -15.06
C GLY A 524 30.46 53.67 -14.34
N LEU A 525 30.40 53.59 -13.00
CA LEU A 525 31.49 53.14 -12.08
C LEU A 525 31.95 51.67 -12.28
N TYR A 526 31.41 50.93 -13.24
CA TYR A 526 31.66 49.50 -13.47
C TYR A 526 32.13 49.23 -14.91
N PRO A 527 33.08 48.30 -15.15
CA PRO A 527 33.58 47.97 -16.48
C PRO A 527 32.52 47.20 -17.31
N ASN A 528 32.62 47.37 -18.63
CA ASN A 528 31.77 46.69 -19.62
C ASN A 528 31.90 45.15 -19.49
N PRO A 529 30.79 44.38 -19.48
CA PRO A 529 30.80 42.90 -19.44
C PRO A 529 31.70 42.23 -20.50
N ALA A 530 31.86 42.87 -21.66
CA ALA A 530 32.74 42.39 -22.72
C ALA A 530 34.23 42.48 -22.32
N ILE A 531 34.63 43.49 -21.55
CA ILE A 531 36.01 43.66 -21.06
C ILE A 531 36.34 42.59 -20.02
N THR A 532 35.43 42.33 -19.08
CA THR A 532 35.62 41.27 -18.07
C THR A 532 35.68 39.89 -18.71
N SER A 533 34.81 39.61 -19.67
CA SER A 533 34.81 38.35 -20.42
C SER A 533 36.07 38.20 -21.29
N ALA A 534 36.56 39.27 -21.93
CA ALA A 534 37.82 39.27 -22.67
C ALA A 534 39.03 39.03 -21.74
N ALA A 535 39.02 39.58 -20.52
CA ALA A 535 40.07 39.34 -19.53
C ALA A 535 40.10 37.88 -19.05
N VAL A 536 38.92 37.27 -18.84
CA VAL A 536 38.82 35.82 -18.54
C VAL A 536 39.28 34.99 -19.75
N ALA A 537 38.89 35.37 -20.97
CA ALA A 537 39.30 34.70 -22.20
C ALA A 537 40.82 34.71 -22.40
N ALA A 538 41.47 35.83 -22.11
CA ALA A 538 42.92 35.97 -22.23
C ALA A 538 43.71 35.17 -21.19
N ARG A 539 43.06 34.67 -20.13
CA ARG A 539 43.70 33.97 -19.00
C ARG A 539 43.29 32.50 -18.85
N THR A 540 42.40 32.02 -19.71
CA THR A 540 41.86 30.65 -19.67
C THR A 540 41.95 30.01 -21.04
N GLU A 541 42.11 28.68 -21.10
CA GLU A 541 42.30 27.95 -22.35
C GLU A 541 41.13 27.03 -22.73
N ASN A 542 40.45 26.43 -21.74
CA ASN A 542 39.49 25.33 -21.92
C ASN A 542 38.05 25.67 -21.50
N ILE A 543 37.87 26.50 -20.48
CA ILE A 543 36.54 26.80 -19.91
C ILE A 543 35.72 27.70 -20.84
N HIS A 544 34.41 27.45 -20.95
CA HIS A 544 33.52 28.29 -21.75
C HIS A 544 33.16 29.59 -21.01
N ILE A 545 33.02 30.68 -21.75
CA ILE A 545 32.76 32.01 -21.18
C ILE A 545 31.37 32.44 -21.57
N ARG A 546 30.47 32.53 -20.60
CA ARG A 546 29.06 32.86 -20.83
C ARG A 546 28.71 34.20 -20.23
N ALA A 547 27.96 35.00 -20.99
CA ALA A 547 27.51 36.31 -20.53
C ALA A 547 26.55 36.18 -19.33
N GLY A 548 26.68 37.07 -18.35
CA GLY A 548 25.57 37.43 -17.46
C GLY A 548 24.47 38.13 -18.27
N SER A 549 23.22 37.77 -18.01
CA SER A 549 22.04 37.99 -18.87
C SER A 549 21.97 39.32 -19.67
N CYS A 550 21.95 39.21 -20.99
CA CYS A 550 21.63 40.27 -21.95
C CYS A 550 20.12 40.51 -22.03
N VAL A 551 19.65 41.74 -21.87
CA VAL A 551 18.25 42.13 -21.99
C VAL A 551 18.00 42.73 -23.37
N PHE A 552 17.65 41.90 -24.36
CA PHE A 552 17.47 42.34 -25.75
C PHE A 552 16.46 43.49 -25.96
N PRO A 553 15.38 43.63 -25.18
CA PRO A 553 14.51 44.81 -25.27
C PRO A 553 15.20 46.15 -24.94
N LEU A 554 16.36 46.10 -24.27
CA LEU A 554 17.14 47.27 -23.83
C LEU A 554 18.51 47.39 -24.52
N HIS A 555 19.08 46.29 -25.02
CA HIS A 555 20.40 46.29 -25.65
C HIS A 555 20.32 46.23 -27.16
N HIS A 556 21.12 47.07 -27.83
CA HIS A 556 21.15 47.12 -29.29
C HIS A 556 21.82 45.84 -29.86
N PRO A 557 21.13 45.05 -30.71
CA PRO A 557 21.62 43.74 -31.14
C PRO A 557 22.96 43.80 -31.90
N VAL A 558 23.21 44.88 -32.66
CA VAL A 558 24.52 45.10 -33.33
C VAL A 558 25.66 45.17 -32.33
N ARG A 559 25.53 45.94 -31.24
CA ARG A 559 26.60 46.09 -30.25
C ARG A 559 26.86 44.78 -29.53
N VAL A 560 25.80 44.06 -29.17
CA VAL A 560 25.93 42.72 -28.57
C VAL A 560 26.70 41.79 -29.50
N ALA A 561 26.35 41.75 -30.79
CA ALA A 561 27.02 40.89 -31.77
C ALA A 561 28.50 41.28 -32.00
N GLU A 562 28.81 42.58 -32.06
CA GLU A 562 30.18 43.09 -32.23
C GLU A 562 31.07 42.79 -31.01
N ASP A 563 30.61 43.15 -29.81
CA ASP A 563 31.34 42.95 -28.56
C ASP A 563 31.58 41.45 -28.31
N TRP A 564 30.58 40.59 -28.54
CA TRP A 564 30.72 39.15 -28.34
C TRP A 564 31.60 38.48 -29.41
N SER A 565 31.60 38.98 -30.64
CA SER A 565 32.50 38.48 -31.70
C SER A 565 33.96 38.73 -31.35
N MET A 566 34.27 39.89 -30.75
CA MET A 566 35.62 40.18 -30.27
C MET A 566 36.06 39.15 -29.21
N ILE A 567 35.21 38.86 -28.22
CA ILE A 567 35.53 37.89 -27.15
C ILE A 567 35.65 36.48 -27.74
N ASP A 568 34.81 36.13 -28.72
CA ASP A 568 34.90 34.86 -29.44
C ASP A 568 36.27 34.66 -30.11
N ASN A 569 36.80 35.72 -30.72
CA ASN A 569 38.14 35.72 -31.30
C ASN A 569 39.23 35.62 -30.24
N ILE A 570 39.11 36.34 -29.11
CA ILE A 570 40.09 36.29 -28.02
C ILE A 570 40.10 34.91 -27.34
N SER A 571 38.93 34.30 -27.17
CA SER A 571 38.75 32.99 -26.53
C SER A 571 38.98 31.81 -27.47
N ASN A 572 39.14 32.07 -28.78
CA ASN A 572 39.20 31.04 -29.82
C ASN A 572 37.96 30.13 -29.86
N GLY A 573 36.78 30.74 -29.82
CA GLY A 573 35.53 30.04 -30.10
C GLY A 573 34.80 29.48 -28.87
N ARG A 574 35.02 30.02 -27.67
CA ARG A 574 34.48 29.45 -26.40
C ARG A 574 33.39 30.29 -25.75
N VAL A 575 32.75 31.20 -26.48
CA VAL A 575 31.76 32.12 -25.88
C VAL A 575 30.32 31.62 -26.02
N GLY A 576 29.50 31.95 -25.03
CA GLY A 576 28.05 31.81 -25.06
C GLY A 576 27.36 33.06 -24.53
N LEU A 577 26.07 33.21 -24.81
CA LEU A 577 25.29 34.37 -24.41
C LEU A 577 24.03 33.92 -23.66
N SER A 578 23.77 34.45 -22.45
CA SER A 578 22.44 34.36 -21.84
C SER A 578 21.62 35.60 -22.18
N ALA A 579 20.34 35.41 -22.47
CA ALA A 579 19.37 36.45 -22.72
C ALA A 579 18.23 36.37 -21.70
N ALA A 580 17.95 37.48 -21.02
CA ALA A 580 16.81 37.59 -20.12
C ALA A 580 15.62 38.24 -20.86
N PRO A 581 14.40 37.68 -20.73
CA PRO A 581 13.20 38.24 -21.35
C PRO A 581 12.71 39.55 -20.69
N GLY A 582 13.26 39.91 -19.53
CA GLY A 582 12.89 41.07 -18.73
C GLY A 582 12.15 40.68 -17.43
N TRP A 583 12.61 41.21 -16.29
CA TRP A 583 11.95 41.06 -14.98
C TRP A 583 10.96 42.22 -14.83
N MET A 584 9.69 41.92 -14.51
CA MET A 584 8.55 42.82 -14.24
C MET A 584 8.52 44.18 -15.00
N PRO A 585 7.45 44.51 -15.76
CA PRO A 585 7.34 45.77 -16.51
C PRO A 585 7.59 47.07 -15.72
N ASN A 586 7.41 47.03 -14.39
CA ASN A 586 7.58 48.18 -13.50
C ASN A 586 9.03 48.47 -13.09
N ASP A 587 9.98 47.56 -13.35
CA ASP A 587 11.38 47.72 -12.91
C ASP A 587 12.23 48.60 -13.87
N PHE A 588 11.72 48.96 -15.05
CA PHE A 588 12.50 49.65 -16.09
C PHE A 588 11.78 50.88 -16.66
N VAL A 589 12.00 52.03 -16.03
CA VAL A 589 11.39 53.34 -16.37
C VAL A 589 11.88 53.92 -17.70
N ILE A 590 12.96 53.38 -18.28
CA ILE A 590 13.77 54.07 -19.32
C ILE A 590 13.19 53.92 -20.74
N MET A 591 12.45 52.85 -21.06
CA MET A 591 11.83 52.62 -22.40
C MET A 591 10.52 51.81 -22.32
N PRO A 592 9.46 52.34 -21.69
CA PRO A 592 8.21 51.58 -21.43
C PRO A 592 7.51 51.09 -22.70
N GLU A 593 7.62 51.80 -23.82
CA GLU A 593 7.07 51.40 -25.13
C GLU A 593 7.73 50.15 -25.74
N ASN A 594 8.93 49.77 -25.27
CA ASN A 594 9.56 48.52 -25.69
C ASN A 594 8.96 47.30 -24.96
N TYR A 595 8.32 47.52 -23.81
CA TYR A 595 7.82 46.44 -22.96
C TYR A 595 6.47 45.89 -23.40
N SER A 596 5.61 46.72 -24.01
CA SER A 596 4.30 46.27 -24.53
C SER A 596 4.42 45.24 -25.66
N ASN A 597 5.59 45.15 -26.31
CA ASN A 597 5.91 44.13 -27.29
C ASN A 597 7.25 43.41 -27.01
N ALA A 598 7.60 43.24 -25.73
CA ALA A 598 8.91 42.73 -25.29
C ALA A 598 9.26 41.36 -25.89
N LYS A 599 8.26 40.47 -26.00
CA LYS A 599 8.41 39.13 -26.56
C LYS A 599 8.89 39.18 -28.02
N ASP A 600 8.19 39.92 -28.88
CA ASP A 600 8.53 40.01 -30.30
C ASP A 600 9.87 40.75 -30.50
N LYS A 601 10.14 41.80 -29.71
CA LYS A 601 11.42 42.53 -29.74
C LYS A 601 12.61 41.67 -29.33
N MET A 602 12.44 40.82 -28.32
CA MET A 602 13.47 39.86 -27.93
C MET A 602 13.80 38.90 -29.10
N PHE A 603 12.78 38.42 -29.82
CA PHE A 603 12.96 37.54 -30.97
C PHE A 603 13.64 38.24 -32.15
N GLU A 604 13.19 39.44 -32.51
CA GLU A 604 13.76 40.23 -33.60
C GLU A 604 15.24 40.52 -33.35
N ASN A 605 15.59 40.92 -32.13
CA ASN A 605 16.96 41.25 -31.75
C ASN A 605 17.86 40.01 -31.70
N LEU A 606 17.37 38.88 -31.17
CA LEU A 606 18.13 37.63 -31.18
C LEU A 606 18.42 37.15 -32.61
N GLU A 607 17.42 37.22 -33.50
CA GLU A 607 17.60 36.81 -34.89
C GLU A 607 18.53 37.77 -35.64
N THR A 608 18.50 39.07 -35.29
CA THR A 608 19.47 40.06 -35.77
C THR A 608 20.89 39.72 -35.34
N VAL A 609 21.10 39.34 -34.07
CA VAL A 609 22.41 38.87 -33.58
C VAL A 609 22.87 37.63 -34.34
N ARG A 610 22.00 36.63 -34.54
CA ARG A 610 22.34 35.40 -35.29
C ARG A 610 22.74 35.69 -36.73
N LYS A 611 22.01 36.56 -37.44
CA LYS A 611 22.36 36.99 -38.81
C LYS A 611 23.73 37.66 -38.86
N LEU A 612 23.95 38.63 -37.97
CA LEU A 612 25.24 39.31 -37.86
C LEU A 612 26.37 38.32 -37.54
N TRP A 613 26.14 37.36 -36.64
CA TRP A 613 27.10 36.31 -36.26
C TRP A 613 27.53 35.44 -37.45
N ARG A 614 26.60 35.09 -38.34
CA ARG A 614 26.87 34.35 -39.59
C ARG A 614 27.60 35.19 -40.65
N GLY A 615 27.80 36.48 -40.40
CA GLY A 615 28.42 37.42 -41.31
C GLY A 615 27.46 38.03 -42.34
N ASP A 616 26.14 37.89 -42.13
CA ASP A 616 25.15 38.58 -42.95
C ASP A 616 25.18 40.09 -42.67
N LYS A 617 24.62 40.86 -43.60
CA LYS A 617 24.39 42.30 -43.43
C LYS A 617 22.96 42.53 -42.95
N VAL A 618 22.79 43.44 -42.00
CA VAL A 618 21.47 43.88 -41.52
C VAL A 618 21.31 45.37 -41.77
N SER A 619 20.17 45.76 -42.32
CA SER A 619 19.84 47.15 -42.63
C SER A 619 19.11 47.82 -41.47
N PHE A 620 19.56 49.00 -41.07
CA PHE A 620 18.92 49.83 -40.07
C PHE A 620 18.52 51.17 -40.67
N ASP A 621 17.26 51.58 -40.46
CA ASP A 621 16.77 52.89 -40.89
C ASP A 621 17.16 53.95 -39.86
N GLY A 622 18.08 54.82 -40.23
CA GLY A 622 18.51 55.95 -39.43
C GLY A 622 17.90 57.28 -39.91
N PRO A 623 18.04 58.37 -39.13
CA PRO A 623 17.58 59.70 -39.50
C PRO A 623 18.19 60.26 -40.80
N LYS A 624 19.26 59.64 -41.31
CA LYS A 624 19.99 60.03 -42.53
C LYS A 624 19.89 58.99 -43.67
N GLY A 625 19.00 58.00 -43.54
CA GLY A 625 18.80 56.91 -44.50
C GLY A 625 19.14 55.53 -43.93
N THR A 626 18.93 54.50 -44.75
CA THR A 626 19.20 53.10 -44.41
C THR A 626 20.71 52.83 -44.43
N VAL A 627 21.25 52.24 -43.37
CA VAL A 627 22.66 51.85 -43.26
C VAL A 627 22.75 50.33 -43.13
N GLU A 628 23.57 49.69 -43.96
CA GLU A 628 23.92 48.27 -43.81
C GLU A 628 25.04 48.09 -42.79
N VAL A 629 24.84 47.21 -41.82
CA VAL A 629 25.81 46.91 -40.76
C VAL A 629 26.15 45.42 -40.75
N THR A 630 27.40 45.10 -40.43
CA THR A 630 27.92 43.73 -40.23
C THR A 630 28.92 43.74 -39.07
N THR A 631 29.26 42.59 -38.49
CA THR A 631 30.18 42.48 -37.34
C THR A 631 31.63 42.27 -37.76
N LEU A 632 32.54 43.03 -37.15
CA LEU A 632 34.00 42.86 -37.28
C LEU A 632 34.66 42.91 -35.89
N PRO A 633 35.57 41.97 -35.53
CA PRO A 633 36.01 40.82 -36.32
C PRO A 633 34.88 39.83 -36.60
N ARG A 634 35.07 38.90 -37.54
CA ARG A 634 34.12 37.81 -37.75
C ARG A 634 34.29 36.76 -36.65
N PRO A 635 33.21 36.20 -36.09
CA PRO A 635 33.32 35.14 -35.09
C PRO A 635 34.08 33.93 -35.61
N VAL A 636 34.79 33.26 -34.71
CA VAL A 636 35.39 31.93 -34.89
C VAL A 636 34.30 30.85 -34.89
N GLN A 637 33.32 30.96 -33.98
CA GLN A 637 32.17 30.05 -33.93
C GLN A 637 31.20 30.31 -35.08
N LYS A 638 30.72 29.24 -35.74
CA LYS A 638 29.71 29.34 -36.81
C LYS A 638 28.34 29.83 -36.31
N GLU A 639 27.96 29.42 -35.12
CA GLU A 639 26.71 29.81 -34.47
C GLU A 639 27.04 30.20 -33.02
N LEU A 640 26.35 31.20 -32.48
CA LEU A 640 26.48 31.60 -31.09
C LEU A 640 25.55 30.73 -30.22
N PRO A 641 26.07 29.99 -29.23
CA PRO A 641 25.23 29.32 -28.24
C PRO A 641 24.50 30.35 -27.37
N VAL A 642 23.17 30.27 -27.33
CA VAL A 642 22.31 31.21 -26.59
C VAL A 642 21.44 30.49 -25.58
N TRP A 643 21.42 30.99 -24.34
CA TRP A 643 20.53 30.57 -23.26
C TRP A 643 19.43 31.60 -23.05
N ILE A 644 18.19 31.16 -22.81
CA ILE A 644 17.14 32.03 -22.28
C ILE A 644 17.02 31.81 -20.77
N THR A 645 17.06 32.90 -20.01
CA THR A 645 16.86 32.89 -18.55
C THR A 645 15.38 32.87 -18.22
N THR A 646 14.88 31.82 -17.55
CA THR A 646 13.48 31.70 -17.14
C THR A 646 13.31 30.76 -15.93
N GLY A 647 12.25 30.92 -15.14
CA GLY A 647 12.00 30.08 -13.95
C GLY A 647 10.52 29.72 -13.73
N GLY A 648 9.64 30.71 -13.60
CA GLY A 648 8.25 30.47 -13.19
C GLY A 648 7.34 29.90 -14.28
N ASN A 649 7.36 30.46 -15.49
CA ASN A 649 6.30 30.24 -16.49
C ASN A 649 6.61 29.05 -17.44
N PRO A 650 5.79 27.98 -17.47
CA PRO A 650 5.95 26.85 -18.39
C PRO A 650 5.93 27.24 -19.88
N GLU A 651 5.21 28.30 -20.23
CA GLU A 651 5.13 28.79 -21.61
C GLU A 651 6.48 29.29 -22.12
N ASN A 652 7.32 29.86 -21.23
CA ASN A 652 8.67 30.29 -21.60
C ASN A 652 9.59 29.10 -21.92
N PHE A 653 9.40 27.96 -21.25
CA PHE A 653 10.14 26.73 -21.54
C PHE A 653 9.73 26.15 -22.90
N ARG A 654 8.43 26.15 -23.20
CA ARG A 654 7.91 25.76 -24.52
C ARG A 654 8.51 26.63 -25.63
N ILE A 655 8.45 27.96 -25.45
CA ILE A 655 8.98 28.94 -26.40
C ILE A 655 10.49 28.73 -26.62
N ALA A 656 11.27 28.54 -25.55
CA ALA A 656 12.70 28.27 -25.66
C ALA A 656 12.99 27.00 -26.49
N GLY A 657 12.20 25.95 -26.28
CA GLY A 657 12.29 24.71 -27.07
C GLY A 657 11.99 24.95 -28.54
N GLU A 658 10.89 25.65 -28.87
CA GLU A 658 10.52 25.95 -30.25
C GLU A 658 11.58 26.77 -31.00
N MET A 659 12.34 27.59 -30.28
CA MET A 659 13.39 28.45 -30.85
C MET A 659 14.75 27.79 -31.02
N GLY A 660 14.96 26.62 -30.42
CA GLY A 660 16.27 25.95 -30.45
C GLY A 660 17.32 26.73 -29.65
N VAL A 661 16.93 27.28 -28.49
CA VAL A 661 17.85 27.96 -27.56
C VAL A 661 17.98 27.18 -26.26
N HIS A 662 19.18 27.22 -25.68
CA HIS A 662 19.47 26.59 -24.39
C HIS A 662 18.68 27.27 -23.26
N LEU A 663 18.60 26.62 -22.11
CA LEU A 663 17.81 27.09 -20.98
C LEU A 663 18.70 27.38 -19.77
N LEU A 664 18.62 28.60 -19.22
CA LEU A 664 19.17 28.94 -17.92
C LEU A 664 17.99 29.13 -16.94
N THR A 665 17.95 28.35 -15.87
CA THR A 665 16.86 28.40 -14.88
C THR A 665 17.40 28.33 -13.46
N HIS A 666 16.51 28.37 -12.47
CA HIS A 666 16.86 28.35 -11.04
C HIS A 666 15.77 27.62 -10.24
N LEU A 667 16.08 27.14 -9.04
CA LEU A 667 15.06 26.62 -8.11
C LEU A 667 14.44 27.71 -7.21
N LEU A 668 14.79 28.97 -7.50
CA LEU A 668 14.21 30.24 -7.06
C LEU A 668 12.68 30.32 -7.05
N GLY A 669 11.96 29.75 -6.08
CA GLY A 669 10.50 29.77 -6.10
C GLY A 669 9.86 28.77 -7.08
N GLN A 670 10.57 27.68 -7.40
CA GLN A 670 9.96 26.48 -7.99
C GLN A 670 10.57 25.21 -7.41
N THR A 671 9.78 24.15 -7.28
CA THR A 671 10.28 22.85 -6.79
C THR A 671 11.00 22.07 -7.90
N VAL A 672 11.77 21.05 -7.52
CA VAL A 672 12.38 20.12 -8.50
C VAL A 672 11.29 19.41 -9.33
N GLU A 673 10.14 19.11 -8.75
CA GLU A 673 9.01 18.46 -9.44
C GLU A 673 8.37 19.38 -10.49
N GLU A 674 8.17 20.65 -10.15
CA GLU A 674 7.71 21.67 -11.11
C GLU A 674 8.71 21.85 -12.25
N LEU A 675 10.01 21.82 -11.94
CA LEU A 675 11.06 21.89 -12.95
C LEU A 675 11.03 20.66 -13.87
N THR A 676 10.86 19.44 -13.36
CA THR A 676 10.73 18.21 -14.16
C THR A 676 9.66 18.35 -15.24
N ASN A 677 8.47 18.84 -14.86
CA ASN A 677 7.37 19.05 -15.81
C ASN A 677 7.70 20.09 -16.88
N LYS A 678 8.38 21.18 -16.50
CA LYS A 678 8.79 22.23 -17.43
C LYS A 678 9.92 21.78 -18.37
N ILE A 679 10.82 20.92 -17.90
CA ILE A 679 11.84 20.28 -18.75
C ILE A 679 11.17 19.43 -19.83
N LYS A 680 10.15 18.63 -19.50
CA LYS A 680 9.39 17.85 -20.50
C LYS A 680 8.80 18.76 -21.59
N ILE A 681 8.16 19.86 -21.19
CA ILE A 681 7.61 20.86 -22.12
C ILE A 681 8.68 21.44 -23.05
N TYR A 682 9.85 21.77 -22.51
CA TYR A 682 10.99 22.27 -23.30
C TYR A 682 11.50 21.24 -24.31
N ARG A 683 11.71 19.99 -23.87
CA ARG A 683 12.23 18.90 -24.70
C ARG A 683 11.26 18.54 -25.83
N ASP A 684 9.98 18.44 -25.53
CA ASP A 684 8.93 18.16 -26.53
C ASP A 684 8.87 19.27 -27.59
N ALA A 685 8.93 20.53 -27.16
CA ALA A 685 8.96 21.67 -28.07
C ALA A 685 10.22 21.70 -28.95
N TRP A 686 11.39 21.40 -28.37
CA TRP A 686 12.66 21.28 -29.09
C TRP A 686 12.61 20.21 -30.19
N ALA A 687 12.15 19.01 -29.83
CA ALA A 687 12.02 17.89 -30.75
C ALA A 687 11.00 18.18 -31.87
N LYS A 688 9.83 18.74 -31.52
CA LYS A 688 8.77 19.07 -32.47
C LYS A 688 9.20 20.14 -33.49
N ALA A 689 10.04 21.09 -33.08
CA ALA A 689 10.59 22.11 -33.97
C ALA A 689 11.74 21.58 -34.86
N GLY A 690 12.21 20.35 -34.65
CA GLY A 690 13.20 19.69 -35.49
C GLY A 690 14.63 20.19 -35.27
N HIS A 691 14.93 20.78 -34.11
CA HIS A 691 16.28 21.24 -33.78
C HIS A 691 17.22 20.05 -33.56
N PRO A 692 18.48 20.12 -34.02
CA PRO A 692 19.44 19.03 -33.86
C PRO A 692 19.90 18.87 -32.40
N GLY A 693 20.15 17.62 -31.99
CA GLY A 693 20.60 17.30 -30.64
C GLY A 693 19.57 17.62 -29.55
N GLU A 694 20.03 17.74 -28.32
CA GLU A 694 19.20 18.17 -27.19
C GLU A 694 19.71 19.52 -26.67
N GLY A 695 18.80 20.45 -26.37
CA GLY A 695 19.20 21.76 -25.88
C GLY A 695 19.73 21.72 -24.44
N THR A 696 20.89 22.31 -24.17
CA THR A 696 21.48 22.34 -22.81
C THR A 696 20.57 23.04 -21.79
N ILE A 697 20.33 22.39 -20.65
CA ILE A 697 19.64 22.96 -19.50
C ILE A 697 20.64 23.20 -18.38
N THR A 698 20.83 24.47 -18.01
CA THR A 698 21.66 24.90 -16.88
C THR A 698 20.76 25.36 -15.73
N VAL A 699 20.94 24.79 -14.54
CA VAL A 699 20.26 25.24 -13.31
C VAL A 699 21.26 26.00 -12.45
N MET A 700 21.01 27.29 -12.24
CA MET A 700 21.77 28.13 -11.33
C MET A 700 21.33 27.86 -9.89
N LEU A 701 22.28 27.53 -9.01
CA LEU A 701 22.06 27.23 -7.60
C LEU A 701 23.00 28.06 -6.73
N HIS A 702 22.51 28.53 -5.59
CA HIS A 702 23.40 29.04 -4.55
C HIS A 702 24.26 27.90 -4.00
N THR A 703 25.59 28.07 -4.00
CA THR A 703 26.51 26.98 -3.70
C THR A 703 27.35 27.27 -2.47
N PHE A 704 27.20 26.41 -1.44
CA PHE A 704 28.00 26.48 -0.21
C PHE A 704 28.36 25.06 0.25
N VAL A 705 29.60 24.67 -0.01
CA VAL A 705 30.10 23.33 0.30
C VAL A 705 31.10 23.44 1.45
N GLY A 706 30.85 22.67 2.51
CA GLY A 706 31.77 22.48 3.64
C GLY A 706 32.21 21.03 3.77
N GLU A 707 33.21 20.75 4.60
CA GLU A 707 33.55 19.36 4.98
C GLU A 707 32.46 18.74 5.85
N THR A 708 31.81 19.56 6.67
CA THR A 708 30.60 19.20 7.43
C THR A 708 29.46 20.17 7.13
N GLN A 709 28.25 19.77 7.52
CA GLN A 709 27.06 20.60 7.35
C GLN A 709 27.13 21.87 8.24
N GLU A 710 27.74 21.78 9.41
CA GLU A 710 27.98 22.90 10.32
C GLU A 710 28.96 23.89 9.72
N GLN A 711 30.04 23.43 9.09
CA GLN A 711 30.98 24.31 8.42
C GLN A 711 30.32 25.05 7.24
N ALA A 712 29.50 24.35 6.45
CA ALA A 712 28.71 24.99 5.38
C ALA A 712 27.76 26.06 5.94
N ARG A 713 27.15 25.84 7.11
CA ARG A 713 26.30 26.83 7.81
C ARG A 713 27.10 28.04 8.28
N GLU A 714 28.28 27.85 8.87
CA GLU A 714 29.14 28.94 9.31
C GLU A 714 29.59 29.84 8.15
N ILE A 715 29.89 29.24 6.99
CA ILE A 715 30.32 29.96 5.79
C ILE A 715 29.23 30.94 5.29
N VAL A 716 27.95 30.59 5.43
CA VAL A 716 26.80 31.36 4.92
C VAL A 716 26.30 32.42 5.90
N ARG A 717 26.63 32.29 7.19
CA ARG A 717 26.11 33.14 8.28
C ARG A 717 26.28 34.64 8.02
N GLU A 718 27.51 35.10 7.81
CA GLU A 718 27.80 36.53 7.57
C GLU A 718 27.35 37.04 6.17
N PRO A 719 27.57 36.29 5.07
CA PRO A 719 27.03 36.63 3.75
C PRO A 719 25.53 36.88 3.74
N MET A 720 24.75 36.00 4.38
CA MET A 720 23.29 36.08 4.41
C MET A 720 22.80 37.24 5.29
N LYS A 721 23.48 37.51 6.40
CA LYS A 721 23.23 38.70 7.24
C LYS A 721 23.40 40.00 6.44
N ASN A 722 24.43 40.08 5.60
CA ASN A 722 24.67 41.24 4.73
C ASN A 722 23.67 41.33 3.57
N TYR A 723 23.25 40.19 3.01
CA TYR A 723 22.20 40.16 1.99
C TYR A 723 20.85 40.67 2.53
N LEU A 724 20.42 40.20 3.71
CA LEU A 724 19.18 40.65 4.35
C LEU A 724 19.19 42.16 4.61
N LYS A 725 20.32 42.72 5.05
CA LYS A 725 20.51 44.17 5.19
C LYS A 725 20.34 44.92 3.86
N THR A 726 20.90 44.38 2.78
CA THR A 726 20.85 44.99 1.44
C THR A 726 19.46 44.91 0.80
N ALA A 727 18.76 43.78 0.97
CA ALA A 727 17.40 43.60 0.49
C ALA A 727 16.43 44.58 1.15
N LEU A 728 16.60 44.84 2.46
CA LEU A 728 15.79 45.82 3.18
C LEU A 728 16.06 47.26 2.70
N PHE A 729 17.32 47.59 2.37
CA PHE A 729 17.68 48.87 1.76
C PHE A 729 16.97 49.07 0.40
N LEU A 730 16.93 48.04 -0.44
CA LEU A 730 16.23 48.07 -1.74
C LEU A 730 14.70 48.24 -1.56
N VAL A 731 14.11 47.57 -0.57
CA VAL A 731 12.69 47.77 -0.20
C VAL A 731 12.45 49.21 0.29
N LYS A 732 13.37 49.77 1.10
CA LYS A 732 13.36 51.18 1.54
C LYS A 732 13.41 52.15 0.34
N ALA A 733 14.27 51.86 -0.64
CA ALA A 733 14.47 52.67 -1.84
C ALA A 733 13.26 52.62 -2.80
N ALA A 734 12.67 51.44 -3.00
CA ALA A 734 11.48 51.26 -3.85
C ALA A 734 10.19 51.82 -3.22
N ALA A 735 10.13 51.92 -1.89
CA ALA A 735 8.96 52.36 -1.16
C ALA A 735 8.79 53.90 -1.05
N TRP A 736 9.66 54.70 -1.67
CA TRP A 736 9.68 56.16 -1.52
C TRP A 736 8.41 56.88 -2.02
N ASP A 737 7.66 56.26 -2.94
CA ASP A 737 6.44 56.83 -3.55
C ASP A 737 5.13 56.15 -3.15
N TRP A 738 5.14 55.13 -2.27
CA TRP A 738 3.90 54.47 -1.83
C TRP A 738 3.34 55.14 -0.55
N PRO A 739 2.11 55.69 -0.55
CA PRO A 739 1.56 56.45 0.58
C PRO A 739 1.50 55.71 1.93
N LEU A 740 1.42 54.37 1.90
CA LEU A 740 1.38 53.51 3.09
C LEU A 740 2.76 53.41 3.75
N PHE A 741 3.82 53.31 2.95
CA PHE A 741 5.20 53.22 3.45
C PHE A 741 5.77 54.57 3.88
N LYS A 742 5.30 55.68 3.29
CA LYS A 742 5.65 57.03 3.72
C LYS A 742 5.22 57.32 5.18
N LYS A 743 4.08 56.75 5.61
CA LYS A 743 3.60 56.81 7.01
C LYS A 743 4.41 55.93 7.98
N LEU A 744 4.95 54.82 7.49
CA LEU A 744 5.82 53.92 8.26
C LEU A 744 7.26 54.44 8.36
N SER A 745 7.79 55.06 7.30
CA SER A 745 9.16 55.57 7.26
C SER A 745 9.37 56.84 8.09
N GLU A 746 8.35 57.69 8.27
CA GLU A 746 8.44 58.90 9.10
C GLU A 746 8.36 58.63 10.62
N SER A 747 7.90 57.45 11.05
CA SER A 747 7.73 57.12 12.48
C SER A 747 8.66 56.00 13.01
N GLN A 748 9.31 55.22 12.13
CA GLN A 748 10.17 54.10 12.55
C GLN A 748 11.54 54.03 11.85
N SER A 749 11.92 55.02 11.04
CA SER A 749 13.20 55.00 10.32
C SER A 749 14.44 54.95 11.22
N GLN A 750 14.40 55.53 12.42
CA GLN A 750 15.48 55.40 13.41
C GLN A 750 15.52 54.05 14.11
N ASN A 751 14.40 53.30 14.15
CA ASN A 751 14.26 52.08 14.96
C ASN A 751 14.63 50.79 14.22
N LEU A 752 14.58 50.78 12.88
CA LEU A 752 14.91 49.59 12.08
C LEU A 752 16.43 49.42 11.87
N ASP A 753 17.16 50.51 11.66
CA ASP A 753 18.63 50.42 11.51
C ASP A 753 19.28 50.06 12.87
N GLU A 754 18.75 50.58 13.99
CA GLU A 754 19.12 50.17 15.36
C GLU A 754 18.68 48.73 15.68
N PHE A 755 17.53 48.26 15.17
CA PHE A 755 17.09 46.88 15.32
C PHE A 755 18.08 45.90 14.69
N PHE A 756 18.57 46.15 13.46
CA PHE A 756 19.51 45.25 12.79
C PHE A 756 20.96 45.34 13.30
N GLU A 757 21.37 46.46 13.90
CA GLU A 757 22.63 46.52 14.66
C GLU A 757 22.53 45.77 16.00
N ASN A 758 21.32 45.65 16.57
CA ASN A 758 21.04 45.00 17.85
C ASN A 758 20.34 43.64 17.76
N ILE A 759 20.14 43.03 16.57
CA ILE A 759 19.63 41.66 16.48
C ILE A 759 20.62 40.76 17.23
N SER A 760 20.11 40.06 18.24
CA SER A 760 20.91 39.13 19.02
C SER A 760 21.46 38.00 18.12
N ASN A 761 22.62 37.44 18.44
CA ASN A 761 23.13 36.31 17.66
C ASN A 761 22.13 35.13 17.63
N GLU A 762 21.33 34.96 18.68
CA GLU A 762 20.27 33.93 18.75
C GLU A 762 19.13 34.18 17.76
N ASP A 763 18.66 35.43 17.63
CA ASP A 763 17.59 35.78 16.68
C ASP A 763 18.07 35.72 15.21
N MET A 764 19.34 36.08 14.97
CA MET A 764 19.97 35.86 13.66
C MET A 764 20.09 34.37 13.35
N ASP A 765 20.44 33.54 14.34
CA ASP A 765 20.56 32.09 14.16
C ASP A 765 19.22 31.46 13.83
N ALA A 766 18.13 31.90 14.47
CA ALA A 766 16.78 31.46 14.14
C ALA A 766 16.35 31.86 12.71
N LEU A 767 16.65 33.08 12.27
CA LEU A 767 16.38 33.53 10.90
C LEU A 767 17.20 32.75 9.86
N LEU A 768 18.44 32.41 10.19
CA LEU A 768 19.31 31.61 9.35
C LEU A 768 18.83 30.16 9.29
N ASP A 769 18.44 29.55 10.42
CA ASP A 769 17.87 28.20 10.45
C ASP A 769 16.60 28.13 9.59
N PHE A 770 15.73 29.14 9.68
CA PHE A 770 14.56 29.26 8.83
C PHE A 770 14.92 29.35 7.33
N ALA A 771 15.91 30.16 6.96
CA ALA A 771 16.37 30.26 5.58
C ALA A 771 17.09 28.98 5.09
N PHE A 772 17.82 28.29 5.96
CA PHE A 772 18.51 27.04 5.62
C PHE A 772 17.54 25.89 5.35
N GLU A 773 16.55 25.68 6.23
CA GLU A 773 15.56 24.62 6.07
C GLU A 773 14.71 24.84 4.81
N ARG A 774 14.25 26.09 4.60
CA ARG A 774 13.28 26.41 3.55
C ARG A 774 13.86 26.65 2.17
N TYR A 775 15.06 27.23 2.09
CA TYR A 775 15.63 27.71 0.83
C TYR A 775 16.89 26.95 0.44
N PHE A 776 17.91 26.87 1.30
CA PHE A 776 19.20 26.29 0.88
C PHE A 776 19.16 24.76 0.72
N LYS A 777 18.43 24.03 1.57
CA LYS A 777 18.27 22.56 1.42
C LYS A 777 17.48 22.15 0.18
N THR A 778 16.57 22.99 -0.30
CA THR A 778 15.61 22.66 -1.36
C THR A 778 15.99 23.26 -2.71
N SER A 779 16.74 24.37 -2.72
CA SER A 779 17.04 25.17 -3.91
C SER A 779 18.52 25.59 -4.07
N GLY A 780 19.40 25.09 -3.20
CA GLY A 780 20.85 25.33 -3.25
C GLY A 780 21.68 24.04 -3.28
N LEU A 781 22.94 24.16 -3.70
CA LEU A 781 23.95 23.12 -3.54
C LEU A 781 24.66 23.36 -2.20
N PHE A 782 24.09 22.81 -1.13
CA PHE A 782 24.42 23.18 0.25
C PHE A 782 24.70 21.96 1.12
N GLY A 783 25.73 22.03 1.96
CA GLY A 783 26.03 21.02 2.99
C GLY A 783 27.39 20.39 2.83
N ASN A 784 27.51 19.12 3.25
CA ASN A 784 28.73 18.36 3.03
C ASN A 784 28.80 17.84 1.58
N GLU A 785 29.93 17.25 1.22
CA GLU A 785 30.17 16.69 -0.11
C GLU A 785 29.09 15.66 -0.54
N GLN A 786 28.65 14.77 0.35
CA GLN A 786 27.67 13.73 0.04
C GLN A 786 26.28 14.31 -0.24
N ASP A 787 25.86 15.30 0.54
CA ASP A 787 24.60 16.01 0.36
C ASP A 787 24.57 16.70 -1.01
N CYS A 788 25.68 17.36 -1.36
CA CYS A 788 25.82 18.06 -2.63
C CYS A 788 25.84 17.08 -3.82
N ILE A 789 26.50 15.92 -3.70
CA ILE A 789 26.49 14.87 -4.73
C ILE A 789 25.06 14.34 -4.92
N ALA A 790 24.34 14.04 -3.84
CA ALA A 790 22.98 13.51 -3.91
C ALA A 790 22.02 14.52 -4.59
N PHE A 791 22.15 15.80 -4.28
CA PHE A 791 21.35 16.84 -4.90
C PHE A 791 21.70 17.05 -6.38
N ALA A 792 22.98 17.04 -6.75
CA ALA A 792 23.42 17.13 -8.13
C ALA A 792 22.91 15.94 -8.98
N GLN A 793 22.91 14.73 -8.43
CA GLN A 793 22.35 13.54 -9.07
C GLN A 793 20.84 13.66 -9.30
N LYS A 794 20.11 14.20 -8.32
CA LYS A 794 18.67 14.45 -8.44
C LYS A 794 18.37 15.34 -9.65
N LEU A 795 19.16 16.39 -9.87
CA LEU A 795 19.00 17.28 -11.03
C LEU A 795 19.39 16.61 -12.35
N TYR A 796 20.46 15.82 -12.36
CA TYR A 796 20.85 15.03 -13.53
C TYR A 796 19.74 14.09 -14.00
N HIS A 797 19.08 13.40 -13.06
CA HIS A 797 18.01 12.45 -13.38
C HIS A 797 16.77 13.07 -14.03
N ILE A 798 16.51 14.36 -13.79
CA ILE A 798 15.39 15.08 -14.42
C ILE A 798 15.78 15.76 -15.75
N GLY A 799 17.00 15.51 -16.25
CA GLY A 799 17.46 16.00 -17.56
C GLY A 799 18.17 17.36 -17.54
N VAL A 800 18.67 17.80 -16.37
CA VAL A 800 19.58 18.96 -16.25
C VAL A 800 20.97 18.56 -16.73
N ASN A 801 21.58 19.37 -17.60
CA ASN A 801 22.89 19.09 -18.20
C ASN A 801 24.03 19.74 -17.40
N GLU A 802 23.78 20.88 -16.75
CA GLU A 802 24.81 21.65 -16.05
C GLU A 802 24.27 22.34 -14.80
N ILE A 803 25.07 22.36 -13.73
CA ILE A 803 24.81 23.15 -12.52
C ILE A 803 25.67 24.42 -12.56
N GLY A 804 25.02 25.58 -12.62
CA GLY A 804 25.67 26.87 -12.45
C GLY A 804 25.84 27.18 -10.96
N CYS A 805 27.03 26.96 -10.43
CA CYS A 805 27.36 27.17 -9.03
C CYS A 805 27.54 28.66 -8.75
N LEU A 806 26.57 29.29 -8.12
CA LEU A 806 26.67 30.67 -7.67
C LEU A 806 27.50 30.74 -6.39
N ILE A 807 28.75 31.19 -6.54
CA ILE A 807 29.80 31.07 -5.51
C ILE A 807 30.20 32.40 -4.84
N ASP A 808 29.80 33.55 -5.39
CA ASP A 808 30.21 34.88 -4.92
C ASP A 808 29.10 35.62 -4.16
N PHE A 809 28.02 34.92 -3.80
CA PHE A 809 26.86 35.53 -3.15
C PHE A 809 27.15 35.88 -1.69
N GLY A 810 27.70 37.07 -1.48
CA GLY A 810 27.97 37.66 -0.17
C GLY A 810 29.21 37.09 0.55
N ILE A 811 29.93 36.15 -0.07
CA ILE A 811 31.11 35.48 0.50
C ILE A 811 32.40 36.23 0.14
N GLY A 812 33.32 36.37 1.10
CA GLY A 812 34.63 36.98 0.87
C GLY A 812 35.51 36.18 -0.12
N THR A 813 36.31 36.88 -0.92
CA THR A 813 37.16 36.30 -1.98
C THR A 813 38.02 35.13 -1.51
N GLU A 814 38.70 35.25 -0.37
CA GLU A 814 39.58 34.20 0.16
C GLU A 814 38.79 32.94 0.52
N THR A 815 37.63 33.10 1.15
CA THR A 815 36.73 32.01 1.52
C THR A 815 36.22 31.26 0.30
N VAL A 816 35.82 31.96 -0.76
CA VAL A 816 35.37 31.31 -2.01
C VAL A 816 36.51 30.50 -2.63
N LEU A 817 37.70 31.09 -2.75
CA LEU A 817 38.85 30.42 -3.35
C LEU A 817 39.28 29.17 -2.56
N ASN A 818 39.18 29.19 -1.22
CA ASN A 818 39.50 28.06 -0.36
C ASN A 818 38.50 26.88 -0.49
N HIS A 819 37.26 27.12 -0.93
CA HIS A 819 36.24 26.07 -1.07
C HIS A 819 36.07 25.51 -2.47
N LEU A 820 36.69 26.12 -3.49
CA LEU A 820 36.71 25.56 -4.85
C LEU A 820 37.22 24.10 -4.92
N PRO A 821 38.22 23.66 -4.13
CA PRO A 821 38.61 22.25 -4.08
C PRO A 821 37.51 21.30 -3.58
N LEU A 822 36.68 21.72 -2.62
CA LEU A 822 35.55 20.91 -2.15
C LEU A 822 34.50 20.77 -3.24
N LEU A 823 34.20 21.88 -3.94
CA LEU A 823 33.29 21.87 -5.08
C LEU A 823 33.82 21.00 -6.24
N LYS A 824 35.14 20.97 -6.46
CA LYS A 824 35.77 20.06 -7.42
C LYS A 824 35.56 18.59 -7.03
N ASN A 825 35.62 18.23 -5.76
CA ASN A 825 35.36 16.85 -5.33
C ASN A 825 33.91 16.45 -5.61
N VAL A 826 32.95 17.35 -5.33
CA VAL A 826 31.55 17.14 -5.69
C VAL A 826 31.40 16.92 -7.20
N LEU A 827 32.05 17.74 -8.03
CA LEU A 827 32.07 17.57 -9.49
C LEU A 827 32.62 16.20 -9.92
N ASN A 828 33.80 15.81 -9.43
CA ASN A 828 34.42 14.52 -9.78
C ASN A 828 33.50 13.34 -9.43
N HIS A 829 32.94 13.33 -8.22
CA HIS A 829 32.06 12.25 -7.78
C HIS A 829 30.68 12.28 -8.45
N ALA A 830 30.15 13.46 -8.76
CA ALA A 830 28.94 13.58 -9.55
C ALA A 830 29.15 12.95 -10.93
N GLN A 831 30.29 13.21 -11.58
CA GLN A 831 30.65 12.64 -12.87
C GLN A 831 30.92 11.12 -12.81
N GLU A 832 31.59 10.61 -11.77
CA GLU A 832 31.84 9.18 -11.57
C GLU A 832 30.56 8.38 -11.25
N LYS A 833 29.65 8.93 -10.44
CA LYS A 833 28.41 8.24 -10.02
C LYS A 833 27.21 8.47 -10.93
N SER A 834 27.27 9.35 -11.93
CA SER A 834 26.23 9.47 -12.98
C SER A 834 25.96 8.15 -13.73
N LEU A 835 26.89 7.19 -13.65
CA LEU A 835 26.78 5.85 -14.21
C LEU A 835 26.15 4.81 -13.27
N ILE A 836 25.84 5.13 -12.00
CA ILE A 836 25.55 4.09 -10.99
C ILE A 836 24.15 4.22 -10.32
N ASN A 837 23.51 5.40 -10.26
CA ASN A 837 22.35 5.58 -9.38
C ASN A 837 20.94 5.68 -10.01
N ALA A 838 20.80 6.00 -11.31
CA ALA A 838 19.47 5.96 -11.96
C ALA A 838 18.98 4.52 -12.13
N ASP A 839 19.92 3.65 -12.52
CA ASP A 839 19.65 2.23 -12.68
C ASP A 839 19.43 1.55 -11.33
N ALA A 840 19.99 2.02 -10.21
CA ALA A 840 19.81 1.37 -8.91
C ALA A 840 18.38 1.50 -8.37
N ILE A 841 17.78 2.70 -8.39
CA ILE A 841 16.42 2.90 -7.86
C ILE A 841 15.36 2.34 -8.82
N ALA A 842 15.61 2.36 -10.13
CA ALA A 842 14.80 1.63 -11.10
C ALA A 842 15.02 0.10 -11.05
N ALA A 843 16.20 -0.40 -10.65
CA ALA A 843 16.55 -1.83 -10.68
C ALA A 843 16.00 -2.67 -9.52
N PHE A 844 15.43 -2.06 -8.47
CA PHE A 844 14.94 -2.78 -7.28
C PHE A 844 13.42 -2.81 -7.12
N GLY A 845 12.66 -2.07 -7.94
CA GLY A 845 11.22 -2.24 -8.06
C GLY A 845 10.82 -3.67 -8.47
N VAL A 846 9.63 -4.13 -8.08
CA VAL A 846 9.15 -5.51 -8.33
C VAL A 846 9.29 -5.92 -9.80
N ALA A 847 8.91 -5.05 -10.74
CA ALA A 847 9.06 -5.31 -12.18
C ALA A 847 10.53 -5.53 -12.58
N ALA A 848 11.42 -4.66 -12.11
CA ALA A 848 12.84 -4.75 -12.42
C ALA A 848 13.50 -5.97 -11.77
N LEU A 849 13.10 -6.36 -10.56
CA LEU A 849 13.55 -7.60 -9.95
C LEU A 849 13.11 -8.82 -10.77
N ILE A 850 11.86 -8.84 -11.23
CA ILE A 850 11.33 -9.89 -12.10
C ILE A 850 12.17 -10.00 -13.38
N GLU A 851 12.44 -8.88 -14.05
CA GLU A 851 13.16 -8.84 -15.31
C GLU A 851 14.66 -9.13 -15.18
N ARG A 852 15.31 -8.57 -14.16
CA ARG A 852 16.75 -8.70 -13.90
C ARG A 852 17.12 -10.11 -13.49
N HIS A 853 16.37 -10.67 -12.53
CA HIS A 853 16.65 -12.01 -12.00
C HIS A 853 15.97 -13.12 -12.78
N LYS A 854 15.19 -12.78 -13.83
CA LYS A 854 14.39 -13.73 -14.61
C LYS A 854 13.51 -14.57 -13.68
N VAL A 855 12.81 -13.89 -12.78
CA VAL A 855 11.91 -14.53 -11.80
C VAL A 855 10.92 -15.40 -12.55
N THR A 856 10.80 -16.64 -12.11
CA THR A 856 9.87 -17.62 -12.71
C THR A 856 8.68 -17.88 -11.80
N HIS A 857 8.83 -17.68 -10.49
CA HIS A 857 7.80 -17.95 -9.49
C HIS A 857 7.56 -16.75 -8.58
N LEU A 858 6.29 -16.49 -8.30
CA LEU A 858 5.84 -15.44 -7.41
C LEU A 858 4.62 -15.92 -6.63
N GLN A 859 4.62 -15.69 -5.32
CA GLN A 859 3.43 -15.85 -4.48
C GLN A 859 2.98 -14.49 -3.94
N VAL A 860 1.68 -14.25 -3.98
CA VAL A 860 1.06 -13.01 -3.45
C VAL A 860 -0.33 -13.28 -2.87
N THR A 861 -0.85 -12.33 -2.10
CA THR A 861 -2.28 -12.31 -1.76
C THR A 861 -3.12 -11.75 -2.92
N PRO A 862 -4.42 -12.04 -3.03
CA PRO A 862 -5.32 -11.36 -3.97
C PRO A 862 -5.22 -9.83 -3.92
N SER A 863 -5.16 -9.24 -2.73
CA SER A 863 -4.99 -7.78 -2.57
C SER A 863 -3.68 -7.27 -3.18
N MET A 864 -2.56 -7.95 -2.93
CA MET A 864 -1.26 -7.59 -3.52
C MET A 864 -1.24 -7.80 -5.03
N ALA A 865 -1.91 -8.86 -5.53
CA ALA A 865 -2.05 -9.08 -6.97
C ALA A 865 -2.81 -7.93 -7.65
N ARG A 866 -3.88 -7.40 -7.04
CA ARG A 866 -4.58 -6.20 -7.54
C ARG A 866 -3.66 -4.98 -7.57
N LEU A 867 -2.86 -4.78 -6.53
CA LEU A 867 -1.88 -3.70 -6.49
C LEU A 867 -0.86 -3.85 -7.64
N PHE A 868 -0.32 -5.04 -7.86
CA PHE A 868 0.62 -5.30 -8.94
C PHE A 868 0.01 -5.10 -10.33
N LEU A 869 -1.28 -5.43 -10.51
CA LEU A 869 -1.99 -5.17 -11.76
C LEU A 869 -2.28 -3.69 -12.00
N SER A 870 -2.33 -2.86 -10.96
CA SER A 870 -2.50 -1.41 -11.10
C SER A 870 -1.25 -0.72 -11.66
N ASP A 871 -0.10 -1.40 -11.64
CA ASP A 871 1.16 -0.98 -12.24
C ASP A 871 1.39 -1.72 -13.58
N PRO A 872 1.33 -1.04 -14.73
CA PRO A 872 1.51 -1.66 -16.05
C PRO A 872 2.87 -2.35 -16.23
N HIS A 873 3.93 -1.89 -15.58
CA HIS A 873 5.27 -2.48 -15.70
C HIS A 873 5.35 -3.80 -14.95
N ILE A 874 4.80 -3.86 -13.72
CA ILE A 874 4.74 -5.11 -12.96
C ILE A 874 3.84 -6.11 -13.70
N ALA A 875 2.68 -5.67 -14.20
CA ALA A 875 1.79 -6.51 -15.02
C ALA A 875 2.50 -7.08 -16.25
N ALA A 876 3.27 -6.27 -16.97
CA ALA A 876 4.05 -6.72 -18.13
C ALA A 876 5.15 -7.72 -17.74
N ALA A 877 5.87 -7.47 -16.64
CA ALA A 877 6.94 -8.34 -16.15
C ALA A 877 6.41 -9.72 -15.71
N MET A 878 5.22 -9.78 -15.10
CA MET A 878 4.57 -11.02 -14.66
C MET A 878 4.19 -11.98 -15.79
N LYS A 879 4.17 -11.52 -17.06
CA LYS A 879 3.80 -12.34 -18.22
C LYS A 879 4.62 -13.62 -18.37
N ASN A 880 5.91 -13.54 -18.03
CA ASN A 880 6.87 -14.64 -18.21
C ASN A 880 7.00 -15.57 -16.99
N LEU A 881 6.17 -15.39 -15.96
CA LEU A 881 6.17 -16.30 -14.82
C LEU A 881 5.77 -17.71 -15.27
N GLN A 882 6.56 -18.70 -14.82
CA GLN A 882 6.29 -20.12 -15.00
C GLN A 882 5.16 -20.60 -14.08
N ALA A 883 4.98 -19.98 -12.92
CA ALA A 883 3.79 -20.15 -12.10
C ALA A 883 3.58 -18.94 -11.19
N MET A 884 2.32 -18.62 -10.91
CA MET A 884 1.95 -17.63 -9.89
C MET A 884 1.02 -18.27 -8.89
N LEU A 885 1.37 -18.12 -7.61
CA LEU A 885 0.57 -18.62 -6.49
C LEU A 885 -0.19 -17.45 -5.88
N VAL A 886 -1.46 -17.65 -5.60
CA VAL A 886 -2.32 -16.67 -4.96
C VAL A 886 -3.05 -17.31 -3.81
N GLY A 887 -2.97 -16.73 -2.62
CA GLY A 887 -3.59 -17.32 -1.43
C GLY A 887 -3.63 -16.37 -0.25
N GLY A 888 -4.23 -16.83 0.84
CA GLY A 888 -4.35 -16.05 2.07
C GLY A 888 -5.66 -15.27 2.17
N GLU A 889 -6.33 -15.00 1.05
CA GLU A 889 -7.69 -14.44 0.96
C GLU A 889 -8.51 -15.22 -0.09
N ALA A 890 -9.84 -15.05 -0.07
CA ALA A 890 -10.67 -15.56 -1.16
C ALA A 890 -10.28 -14.85 -2.48
N LEU A 891 -9.87 -15.62 -3.48
CA LEU A 891 -9.51 -15.10 -4.80
C LEU A 891 -10.78 -14.72 -5.58
N PRO A 892 -10.95 -13.45 -5.98
CA PRO A 892 -12.10 -13.06 -6.78
C PRO A 892 -12.02 -13.56 -8.23
N LEU A 893 -13.17 -13.91 -8.82
CA LEU A 893 -13.25 -14.48 -10.16
C LEU A 893 -12.73 -13.52 -11.26
N ASP A 894 -13.08 -12.23 -11.16
CA ASP A 894 -12.60 -11.17 -12.05
C ASP A 894 -11.08 -11.04 -12.04
N LEU A 895 -10.51 -11.10 -10.83
CA LEU A 895 -9.07 -11.01 -10.63
C LEU A 895 -8.35 -12.23 -11.21
N ALA A 896 -8.86 -13.44 -10.95
CA ALA A 896 -8.27 -14.66 -11.48
C ALA A 896 -8.27 -14.69 -13.01
N ARG A 897 -9.37 -14.25 -13.64
CA ARG A 897 -9.46 -14.12 -15.11
C ARG A 897 -8.45 -13.12 -15.66
N THR A 898 -8.33 -11.96 -15.02
CA THR A 898 -7.36 -10.93 -15.40
C THR A 898 -5.92 -11.45 -15.29
N LEU A 899 -5.55 -12.03 -14.15
CA LEU A 899 -4.22 -12.60 -13.92
C LEU A 899 -3.89 -13.68 -14.94
N LYS A 900 -4.82 -14.61 -15.19
CA LYS A 900 -4.62 -15.70 -16.15
C LYS A 900 -4.57 -15.22 -17.61
N GLY A 901 -5.18 -14.08 -17.93
CA GLY A 901 -5.02 -13.41 -19.22
C GLY A 901 -3.63 -12.82 -19.44
N ILE A 902 -2.89 -12.55 -18.37
CA ILE A 902 -1.55 -11.94 -18.41
C ILE A 902 -0.46 -13.02 -18.29
N ILE A 903 -0.58 -13.91 -17.31
CA ILE A 903 0.45 -14.89 -16.94
C ILE A 903 0.36 -16.11 -17.84
N GLN A 904 1.47 -16.53 -18.44
CA GLN A 904 1.50 -17.71 -19.30
C GLN A 904 1.43 -19.02 -18.50
N GLY A 905 2.20 -19.14 -17.41
CA GLY A 905 2.20 -20.31 -16.54
C GLY A 905 0.91 -20.53 -15.74
N PRO A 906 0.73 -21.69 -15.08
CA PRO A 906 -0.40 -21.92 -14.19
C PRO A 906 -0.57 -20.84 -13.12
N LEU A 907 -1.82 -20.50 -12.84
CA LEU A 907 -2.24 -19.72 -11.67
C LEU A 907 -2.74 -20.70 -10.60
N LEU A 908 -2.12 -20.72 -9.42
CA LEU A 908 -2.47 -21.65 -8.35
C LEU A 908 -3.21 -20.88 -7.25
N ASN A 909 -4.48 -21.22 -7.00
CA ASN A 909 -5.21 -20.73 -5.85
C ASN A 909 -4.93 -21.64 -4.65
N MET A 910 -4.34 -21.07 -3.60
CA MET A 910 -3.82 -21.79 -2.43
C MET A 910 -4.68 -21.48 -1.21
N TYR A 911 -5.08 -22.52 -0.48
CA TYR A 911 -5.86 -22.39 0.75
C TYR A 911 -5.28 -23.23 1.87
N GLY A 912 -5.23 -22.63 3.06
CA GLY A 912 -4.78 -23.28 4.29
C GLY A 912 -4.69 -22.26 5.42
N PRO A 913 -5.09 -22.64 6.65
CA PRO A 913 -4.77 -21.91 7.86
C PRO A 913 -3.36 -22.26 8.38
N THR A 914 -2.80 -21.41 9.23
CA THR A 914 -1.50 -21.64 9.89
C THR A 914 -1.47 -22.92 10.71
N GLU A 915 -2.59 -23.29 11.31
CA GLU A 915 -2.78 -24.50 12.11
C GLU A 915 -2.70 -25.81 11.30
N THR A 916 -2.62 -25.73 9.98
CA THR A 916 -2.46 -26.89 9.10
C THR A 916 -1.27 -26.74 8.15
N THR A 917 -0.31 -25.89 8.55
CA THR A 917 0.98 -25.66 7.91
C THR A 917 0.87 -25.05 6.51
N ILE A 918 0.70 -23.73 6.46
CA ILE A 918 0.75 -22.89 5.25
C ILE A 918 -0.43 -23.16 4.29
N TRP A 919 -0.40 -24.25 3.53
CA TRP A 919 -1.46 -24.62 2.59
C TRP A 919 -1.91 -26.07 2.79
N SER A 920 -3.20 -26.33 2.60
CA SER A 920 -3.84 -27.63 2.74
C SER A 920 -4.60 -28.07 1.49
N SER A 921 -4.95 -27.13 0.61
CA SER A 921 -5.51 -27.43 -0.72
C SER A 921 -4.99 -26.49 -1.80
N VAL A 922 -5.00 -26.99 -3.03
CA VAL A 922 -4.52 -26.25 -4.21
C VAL A 922 -5.47 -26.45 -5.39
N SER A 923 -5.86 -25.34 -6.01
CA SER A 923 -6.54 -25.33 -7.32
C SER A 923 -5.60 -24.78 -8.39
N THR A 924 -5.25 -25.60 -9.37
CA THR A 924 -4.37 -25.19 -10.48
C THR A 924 -5.20 -24.78 -11.69
N MET A 925 -5.02 -23.54 -12.13
CA MET A 925 -5.73 -22.96 -13.28
C MET A 925 -4.75 -22.74 -14.44
N ASN A 926 -4.90 -23.55 -15.49
CA ASN A 926 -4.15 -23.41 -16.74
C ASN A 926 -4.85 -22.48 -17.74
N THR A 927 -6.15 -22.27 -17.59
CA THR A 927 -7.00 -21.39 -18.39
C THR A 927 -7.83 -20.50 -17.48
N ALA A 928 -8.41 -19.44 -18.04
CA ALA A 928 -9.24 -18.51 -17.27
C ALA A 928 -10.42 -19.28 -16.63
N PRO A 929 -10.60 -19.20 -15.29
CA PRO A 929 -11.61 -19.98 -14.61
C PRO A 929 -13.03 -19.42 -14.85
N GLU A 930 -14.02 -20.30 -14.85
CA GLU A 930 -15.43 -19.91 -14.78
C GLU A 930 -15.88 -19.68 -13.33
N THR A 931 -15.27 -20.39 -12.38
CA THR A 931 -15.57 -20.38 -10.94
C THR A 931 -14.29 -20.60 -10.15
N ILE A 932 -14.20 -20.04 -8.93
CA ILE A 932 -13.02 -20.16 -8.08
C ILE A 932 -13.22 -21.29 -7.08
N SER A 933 -12.37 -22.31 -7.18
CA SER A 933 -12.36 -23.46 -6.27
C SER A 933 -11.14 -23.41 -5.36
N LEU A 934 -11.27 -23.99 -4.16
CA LEU A 934 -10.15 -24.31 -3.28
C LEU A 934 -9.32 -25.51 -3.78
N GLY A 935 -9.80 -26.20 -4.82
CA GLY A 935 -9.15 -27.35 -5.43
C GLY A 935 -9.27 -28.60 -4.56
N HIS A 936 -8.19 -29.39 -4.53
CA HIS A 936 -8.15 -30.67 -3.82
C HIS A 936 -7.13 -30.61 -2.69
N ALA A 937 -7.31 -31.49 -1.70
CA ALA A 937 -6.36 -31.66 -0.60
C ALA A 937 -4.95 -31.99 -1.12
N ILE A 938 -3.93 -31.46 -0.44
CA ILE A 938 -2.53 -31.79 -0.71
C ILE A 938 -2.13 -33.15 -0.13
N ALA A 939 -0.91 -33.61 -0.40
CA ALA A 939 -0.42 -34.89 0.10
C ALA A 939 -0.61 -35.06 1.62
N ASN A 940 -1.00 -36.29 2.02
CA ASN A 940 -1.27 -36.69 3.40
C ASN A 940 -2.22 -35.75 4.18
N THR A 941 -3.17 -35.13 3.47
CA THR A 941 -4.17 -34.20 4.04
C THR A 941 -5.55 -34.69 3.69
N GLN A 942 -6.49 -34.57 4.63
CA GLN A 942 -7.90 -34.87 4.40
C GLN A 942 -8.75 -33.63 4.69
N ILE A 943 -9.70 -33.29 3.81
CA ILE A 943 -10.61 -32.14 3.98
C ILE A 943 -12.05 -32.64 3.95
N SER A 944 -12.86 -32.27 4.93
CA SER A 944 -14.27 -32.70 4.99
C SER A 944 -15.14 -31.54 5.43
N ILE A 945 -16.40 -31.58 4.98
CA ILE A 945 -17.40 -30.57 5.31
C ILE A 945 -18.37 -31.19 6.31
N VAL A 946 -18.58 -30.54 7.44
CA VAL A 946 -19.36 -31.06 8.56
C VAL A 946 -20.37 -30.03 9.06
N ASP A 947 -21.45 -30.49 9.70
CA ASP A 947 -22.38 -29.59 10.40
C ASP A 947 -21.90 -29.23 11.82
N SER A 948 -22.68 -28.42 12.55
CA SER A 948 -22.39 -28.04 13.94
C SER A 948 -22.33 -29.22 14.93
N ARG A 949 -22.88 -30.39 14.56
CA ARG A 949 -22.79 -31.64 15.34
C ARG A 949 -21.62 -32.52 14.88
N LYS A 950 -20.77 -31.99 14.00
CA LYS A 950 -19.61 -32.68 13.42
C LYS A 950 -20.03 -33.95 12.66
N GLN A 951 -21.18 -33.93 12.00
CA GLN A 951 -21.58 -34.97 11.05
C GLN A 951 -21.22 -34.55 9.63
N PRO A 952 -20.73 -35.46 8.75
CA PRO A 952 -20.45 -35.14 7.36
C PRO A 952 -21.67 -34.56 6.63
N MET A 953 -21.43 -33.55 5.80
CA MET A 953 -22.46 -32.93 4.97
C MET A 953 -22.48 -33.54 3.56
N PRO A 954 -23.66 -33.70 2.95
CA PRO A 954 -23.76 -34.22 1.61
C PRO A 954 -23.21 -33.27 0.55
N ILE A 955 -22.98 -33.81 -0.66
CA ILE A 955 -22.46 -33.03 -1.79
C ILE A 955 -23.43 -31.87 -2.11
N GLY A 956 -22.89 -30.65 -2.21
CA GLY A 956 -23.62 -29.41 -2.45
C GLY A 956 -24.04 -28.65 -1.18
N ALA A 957 -24.06 -29.33 -0.03
CA ALA A 957 -24.48 -28.73 1.23
C ALA A 957 -23.36 -27.90 1.88
N ILE A 958 -23.76 -26.89 2.64
CA ILE A 958 -22.85 -25.94 3.28
C ILE A 958 -22.57 -26.43 4.70
N GLY A 959 -21.29 -26.49 5.08
CA GLY A 959 -20.87 -26.81 6.43
C GLY A 959 -19.50 -26.23 6.75
N GLU A 960 -19.03 -26.49 7.97
CA GLU A 960 -17.69 -26.13 8.41
C GLU A 960 -16.64 -27.07 7.80
N LEU A 961 -15.54 -26.50 7.34
CA LEU A 961 -14.41 -27.21 6.76
C LEU A 961 -13.48 -27.71 7.87
N PHE A 962 -13.30 -29.02 7.96
CA PHE A 962 -12.32 -29.65 8.84
C PHE A 962 -11.11 -30.13 8.04
N ILE A 963 -9.92 -30.08 8.65
CA ILE A 963 -8.68 -30.50 8.01
C ILE A 963 -7.94 -31.49 8.91
N GLY A 964 -7.68 -32.69 8.40
CA GLY A 964 -6.90 -33.73 9.07
C GLY A 964 -5.62 -34.06 8.32
N GLY A 965 -4.74 -34.84 8.97
CA GLY A 965 -3.56 -35.41 8.35
C GLY A 965 -2.24 -34.79 8.82
N ALA A 966 -1.15 -35.06 8.10
CA ALA A 966 0.21 -34.77 8.52
C ALA A 966 0.56 -33.26 8.56
N GLY A 967 -0.26 -32.41 7.95
CA GLY A 967 -0.11 -30.95 8.02
C GLY A 967 -0.65 -30.33 9.32
N VAL A 968 -1.49 -31.04 10.09
CA VAL A 968 -2.08 -30.52 11.33
C VAL A 968 -1.01 -30.38 12.40
N VAL A 969 -0.91 -29.16 12.94
CA VAL A 969 0.19 -28.79 13.84
C VAL A 969 0.02 -29.37 15.25
N ARG A 970 0.96 -29.07 16.16
CA ARG A 970 0.89 -29.55 17.54
C ARG A 970 -0.30 -28.97 18.31
N GLY A 971 -0.57 -27.69 18.13
CA GLY A 971 -1.60 -26.93 18.84
C GLY A 971 -1.16 -25.50 19.12
N TYR A 972 -1.80 -24.86 20.10
CA TYR A 972 -1.47 -23.50 20.54
C TYR A 972 -0.60 -23.51 21.80
N TRP A 973 0.48 -22.73 21.80
CA TRP A 973 1.40 -22.60 22.93
C TRP A 973 0.70 -22.01 24.15
N GLN A 974 0.83 -22.69 25.30
CA GLN A 974 0.22 -22.31 26.59
C GLN A 974 -1.30 -22.08 26.55
N ARG A 975 -2.01 -22.70 25.59
CA ARG A 975 -3.46 -22.59 25.43
C ARG A 975 -4.07 -23.97 25.17
N GLU A 976 -3.99 -24.85 26.17
CA GLU A 976 -4.57 -26.20 26.12
C GLU A 976 -6.09 -26.17 25.94
N ASP A 977 -6.76 -25.14 26.50
CA ASP A 977 -8.18 -24.86 26.34
C ASP A 977 -8.57 -24.71 24.86
N LEU A 978 -7.91 -23.79 24.15
CA LEU A 978 -8.16 -23.55 22.72
C LEU A 978 -7.67 -24.71 21.86
N THR A 979 -6.61 -25.39 22.30
CA THR A 979 -6.09 -26.55 21.58
C THR A 979 -7.11 -27.69 21.60
N ALA A 980 -7.68 -28.01 22.76
CA ALA A 980 -8.72 -29.05 22.86
C ALA A 980 -10.01 -28.68 22.12
N GLU A 981 -10.35 -27.38 22.07
CA GLU A 981 -11.51 -26.90 21.32
C GLU A 981 -11.34 -27.07 19.80
N LYS A 982 -10.18 -26.70 19.26
CA LYS A 982 -9.94 -26.61 17.81
C LYS A 982 -9.24 -27.82 17.19
N PHE A 983 -8.46 -28.58 17.97
CA PHE A 983 -7.73 -29.76 17.50
C PHE A 983 -8.34 -31.02 18.09
N LEU A 984 -9.23 -31.63 17.32
CA LEU A 984 -9.98 -32.82 17.70
C LEU A 984 -9.13 -34.07 17.50
N THR A 985 -9.18 -34.98 18.47
CA THR A 985 -8.52 -36.30 18.42
C THR A 985 -9.56 -37.41 18.34
N GLY A 986 -9.29 -38.47 17.57
CA GLY A 986 -10.17 -39.64 17.48
C GLY A 986 -11.51 -39.38 16.79
N TYR A 987 -11.55 -38.41 15.87
CA TYR A 987 -12.78 -38.05 15.15
C TYR A 987 -13.14 -39.14 14.12
N PRO A 988 -14.32 -39.80 14.20
CA PRO A 988 -14.61 -41.03 13.45
C PRO A 988 -14.51 -40.93 11.92
N ALA A 989 -14.92 -39.79 11.34
CA ALA A 989 -14.84 -39.55 9.90
C ALA A 989 -13.39 -39.42 9.37
N TYR A 990 -12.42 -39.34 10.29
CA TYR A 990 -10.99 -39.20 10.03
C TYR A 990 -10.22 -40.30 10.78
N SER A 991 -10.70 -41.54 10.72
CA SER A 991 -10.09 -42.67 11.44
C SER A 991 -8.62 -42.93 11.12
N SER A 992 -8.12 -42.46 9.97
CA SER A 992 -6.72 -42.51 9.55
C SER A 992 -5.87 -41.33 10.06
N CYS A 993 -6.49 -40.26 10.58
CA CYS A 993 -5.79 -39.08 11.06
C CYS A 993 -5.77 -39.06 12.60
N GLU A 994 -4.60 -38.79 13.17
CA GLU A 994 -4.46 -38.65 14.63
C GLU A 994 -5.18 -37.40 15.16
N LYS A 995 -5.09 -36.30 14.40
CA LYS A 995 -5.64 -34.98 14.73
C LYS A 995 -6.39 -34.36 13.56
N VAL A 996 -7.44 -33.61 13.87
CA VAL A 996 -8.26 -32.85 12.93
C VAL A 996 -8.45 -31.43 13.46
N TYR A 997 -8.21 -30.44 12.62
CA TYR A 997 -8.38 -29.03 12.94
C TYR A 997 -9.72 -28.50 12.42
N ALA A 998 -10.50 -27.89 13.31
CA ALA A 998 -11.75 -27.20 13.00
C ALA A 998 -11.46 -25.74 12.58
N THR A 999 -11.65 -25.43 11.29
CA THR A 999 -11.14 -24.17 10.72
C THR A 999 -12.01 -22.94 11.00
N GLY A 1000 -13.30 -23.13 11.29
CA GLY A 1000 -14.32 -22.08 11.25
C GLY A 1000 -14.67 -21.58 9.84
N ASP A 1001 -14.07 -22.12 8.78
CA ASP A 1001 -14.37 -21.75 7.39
C ASP A 1001 -15.59 -22.53 6.88
N LEU A 1002 -16.52 -21.85 6.21
CA LEU A 1002 -17.68 -22.45 5.56
C LEU A 1002 -17.36 -22.79 4.11
N ALA A 1003 -17.67 -24.02 3.71
CA ALA A 1003 -17.43 -24.51 2.37
C ALA A 1003 -18.44 -25.59 1.96
N ARG A 1004 -18.36 -26.02 0.70
CA ARG A 1004 -19.14 -27.14 0.15
C ARG A 1004 -18.39 -27.87 -0.96
N TYR A 1005 -18.67 -29.15 -1.13
CA TYR A 1005 -18.29 -29.89 -2.33
C TYR A 1005 -19.30 -29.66 -3.44
N LEU A 1006 -18.82 -29.44 -4.66
CA LEU A 1006 -19.64 -29.47 -5.88
C LEU A 1006 -19.75 -30.92 -6.40
N PRO A 1007 -20.74 -31.22 -7.27
CA PRO A 1007 -20.93 -32.56 -7.84
C PRO A 1007 -19.73 -33.10 -8.64
N ASP A 1008 -18.83 -32.22 -9.06
CA ASP A 1008 -17.60 -32.57 -9.78
C ASP A 1008 -16.38 -32.73 -8.85
N GLY A 1009 -16.59 -32.76 -7.53
CA GLY A 1009 -15.55 -32.93 -6.51
C GLY A 1009 -14.80 -31.66 -6.15
N ARG A 1010 -15.04 -30.53 -6.84
CA ARG A 1010 -14.39 -29.26 -6.50
C ARG A 1010 -14.93 -28.70 -5.18
N LEU A 1011 -14.02 -28.19 -4.36
CA LEU A 1011 -14.34 -27.53 -3.11
C LEU A 1011 -14.58 -26.02 -3.32
N LEU A 1012 -15.68 -25.48 -2.82
CA LEU A 1012 -16.04 -24.07 -2.91
C LEU A 1012 -16.02 -23.42 -1.52
N PHE A 1013 -15.31 -22.30 -1.38
CA PHE A 1013 -15.31 -21.48 -0.17
C PHE A 1013 -16.49 -20.51 -0.15
N LEU A 1014 -17.14 -20.37 1.00
CA LEU A 1014 -18.35 -19.55 1.16
C LEU A 1014 -18.22 -18.46 2.22
N GLY A 1015 -17.21 -18.53 3.08
CA GLY A 1015 -16.96 -17.55 4.13
C GLY A 1015 -16.53 -18.19 5.43
N ARG A 1016 -16.85 -17.55 6.56
CA ARG A 1016 -16.55 -18.05 7.91
C ARG A 1016 -17.82 -18.18 8.74
N ASN A 1017 -17.83 -19.16 9.62
CA ASN A 1017 -18.91 -19.43 10.57
C ASN A 1017 -18.71 -18.67 11.90
N ASP A 1018 -17.53 -18.07 12.09
CA ASP A 1018 -17.18 -17.25 13.25
C ASP A 1018 -16.98 -15.78 12.87
N PHE A 1019 -16.62 -14.95 13.86
CA PHE A 1019 -16.35 -13.52 13.66
C PHE A 1019 -14.93 -13.23 13.21
N GLN A 1020 -14.14 -14.24 12.85
CA GLN A 1020 -12.82 -14.00 12.28
C GLN A 1020 -12.97 -13.52 10.84
N VAL A 1021 -12.14 -12.56 10.44
CA VAL A 1021 -12.17 -11.96 9.11
C VAL A 1021 -10.77 -11.90 8.51
N LYS A 1022 -10.71 -11.87 7.17
CA LYS A 1022 -9.48 -11.61 6.42
C LYS A 1022 -9.60 -10.25 5.76
N VAL A 1023 -8.79 -9.30 6.18
CA VAL A 1023 -8.75 -7.94 5.62
C VAL A 1023 -7.34 -7.68 5.11
N ARG A 1024 -7.16 -7.49 3.80
CA ARG A 1024 -5.86 -7.27 3.13
C ARG A 1024 -4.83 -8.38 3.37
N GLY A 1025 -5.29 -9.62 3.48
CA GLY A 1025 -4.47 -10.80 3.77
C GLY A 1025 -4.16 -11.01 5.25
N TYR A 1026 -4.53 -10.05 6.11
CA TYR A 1026 -4.37 -10.19 7.56
C TYR A 1026 -5.55 -10.95 8.14
N ARG A 1027 -5.25 -12.00 8.90
CA ARG A 1027 -6.24 -12.74 9.69
C ARG A 1027 -6.51 -11.98 10.98
N ILE A 1028 -7.74 -11.50 11.15
CA ILE A 1028 -8.14 -10.61 12.24
C ILE A 1028 -9.31 -11.25 12.99
N GLU A 1029 -9.13 -11.47 14.28
CA GLU A 1029 -10.20 -11.84 15.20
C GLU A 1029 -10.91 -10.57 15.69
N LEU A 1030 -12.18 -10.36 15.28
CA LEU A 1030 -12.93 -9.17 15.68
C LEU A 1030 -13.10 -9.09 17.20
N GLY A 1031 -13.24 -10.25 17.86
CA GLY A 1031 -13.29 -10.37 19.32
C GLY A 1031 -12.05 -9.81 20.04
N GLU A 1032 -10.88 -9.83 19.40
CA GLU A 1032 -9.65 -9.25 19.98
C GLU A 1032 -9.81 -7.74 20.18
N ILE A 1033 -10.40 -7.08 19.19
CA ILE A 1033 -10.65 -5.65 19.17
C ILE A 1033 -11.84 -5.30 20.08
N GLU A 1034 -12.92 -6.08 20.02
CA GLU A 1034 -14.11 -5.92 20.87
C GLU A 1034 -13.74 -5.99 22.36
N THR A 1035 -12.89 -6.95 22.75
CA THR A 1035 -12.41 -7.10 24.14
C THR A 1035 -11.62 -5.89 24.62
N LEU A 1036 -10.77 -5.31 23.76
CA LEU A 1036 -10.01 -4.10 24.10
C LEU A 1036 -10.90 -2.86 24.21
N LEU A 1037 -11.93 -2.75 23.36
CA LEU A 1037 -12.92 -1.68 23.49
C LEU A 1037 -13.67 -1.77 24.83
N LEU A 1038 -14.02 -2.98 25.27
CA LEU A 1038 -14.68 -3.21 26.55
C LEU A 1038 -13.82 -2.85 27.78
N LYS A 1039 -12.48 -2.74 27.64
CA LYS A 1039 -11.62 -2.23 28.72
C LYS A 1039 -11.90 -0.75 29.03
N HIS A 1040 -12.47 0.01 28.09
CA HIS A 1040 -12.79 1.42 28.33
C HIS A 1040 -13.92 1.56 29.37
N PRO A 1041 -13.75 2.36 30.43
CA PRO A 1041 -14.69 2.40 31.56
C PRO A 1041 -16.11 2.82 31.13
N GLY A 1042 -16.23 3.69 30.12
CA GLY A 1042 -17.52 4.18 29.62
C GLY A 1042 -18.29 3.26 28.67
N ILE A 1043 -17.66 2.21 28.12
CA ILE A 1043 -18.30 1.31 27.15
C ILE A 1043 -18.99 0.16 27.90
N ALA A 1044 -20.26 -0.11 27.56
CA ALA A 1044 -21.05 -1.22 28.09
C ALA A 1044 -20.91 -2.47 27.21
N GLU A 1045 -21.15 -2.32 25.92
CA GLU A 1045 -21.05 -3.38 24.92
C GLU A 1045 -20.29 -2.85 23.69
N ALA A 1046 -19.56 -3.71 22.99
CA ALA A 1046 -18.81 -3.35 21.79
C ALA A 1046 -18.86 -4.47 20.75
N VAL A 1047 -18.99 -4.09 19.48
CA VAL A 1047 -19.01 -5.00 18.33
C VAL A 1047 -18.18 -4.39 17.21
N VAL A 1048 -17.29 -5.15 16.60
CA VAL A 1048 -16.53 -4.69 15.43
C VAL A 1048 -17.04 -5.41 14.20
N HIS A 1049 -17.20 -4.72 13.08
CA HIS A 1049 -17.67 -5.34 11.84
C HIS A 1049 -16.96 -4.75 10.62
N PRO A 1050 -16.50 -5.58 9.66
CA PRO A 1050 -16.01 -5.08 8.39
C PRO A 1050 -17.16 -4.55 7.53
N VAL A 1051 -17.02 -3.32 7.03
CA VAL A 1051 -17.99 -2.66 6.15
C VAL A 1051 -17.36 -2.45 4.76
N VAL A 1052 -18.10 -2.80 3.71
CA VAL A 1052 -17.71 -2.60 2.30
C VAL A 1052 -18.50 -1.44 1.72
N TYR A 1053 -17.81 -0.42 1.20
CA TYR A 1053 -18.43 0.68 0.46
C TYR A 1053 -18.36 0.38 -1.04
N SER A 1054 -19.49 0.34 -1.74
CA SER A 1054 -19.66 0.20 -3.21
C SER A 1054 -18.38 -0.09 -4.04
N GLY A 1055 -17.89 -1.34 -4.01
CA GLY A 1055 -16.76 -1.80 -4.83
C GLY A 1055 -15.35 -1.60 -4.24
N ALA A 1056 -15.22 -1.05 -3.02
CA ALA A 1056 -13.97 -0.86 -2.30
C ALA A 1056 -13.63 -2.03 -1.36
N GLU A 1057 -12.40 -2.05 -0.83
CA GLU A 1057 -11.99 -3.04 0.17
C GLU A 1057 -12.78 -2.91 1.50
N PRO A 1058 -13.07 -4.04 2.19
CA PRO A 1058 -13.70 -4.04 3.52
C PRO A 1058 -12.86 -3.29 4.56
N ARG A 1059 -13.51 -2.54 5.45
CA ARG A 1059 -12.88 -1.75 6.52
C ARG A 1059 -13.50 -2.05 7.88
N LEU A 1060 -12.68 -2.12 8.92
CA LEU A 1060 -13.16 -2.36 10.29
C LEU A 1060 -13.84 -1.10 10.86
N VAL A 1061 -15.06 -1.28 11.37
CA VAL A 1061 -15.86 -0.27 12.09
C VAL A 1061 -16.17 -0.81 13.49
N GLY A 1062 -15.94 -0.02 14.53
CA GLY A 1062 -16.25 -0.36 15.93
C GLY A 1062 -17.56 0.28 16.40
N TYR A 1063 -18.56 -0.52 16.70
CA TYR A 1063 -19.83 -0.11 17.27
C TYR A 1063 -19.81 -0.30 18.78
N TYR A 1064 -20.41 0.62 19.55
CA TYR A 1064 -20.45 0.50 21.01
C TYR A 1064 -21.69 1.14 21.63
N THR A 1065 -22.02 0.72 22.86
CA THR A 1065 -23.05 1.33 23.71
C THR A 1065 -22.44 1.87 25.00
N LEU A 1066 -23.08 2.86 25.64
CA LEU A 1066 -22.60 3.48 26.88
C LEU A 1066 -23.15 2.77 28.13
N LYS A 1067 -22.36 2.72 29.20
CA LYS A 1067 -22.87 2.29 30.53
C LYS A 1067 -23.83 3.34 31.06
N ASN A 1068 -25.06 2.93 31.41
CA ASN A 1068 -26.07 3.82 32.00
C ASN A 1068 -25.55 4.52 33.28
N SER A 1069 -25.07 5.76 33.13
CA SER A 1069 -24.86 6.69 34.23
C SER A 1069 -24.87 8.11 33.68
N ALA A 1070 -25.69 8.97 34.29
CA ALA A 1070 -25.95 10.36 33.89
C ALA A 1070 -24.72 11.29 34.02
N GLU A 1071 -23.51 10.74 34.21
CA GLU A 1071 -22.25 11.46 34.45
C GLU A 1071 -21.14 11.14 33.43
N ILE A 1072 -21.39 10.32 32.40
CA ILE A 1072 -20.34 9.97 31.42
C ILE A 1072 -20.24 11.04 30.32
N GLN A 1073 -19.06 11.64 30.18
CA GLN A 1073 -18.74 12.53 29.06
C GLN A 1073 -18.71 11.76 27.72
N PRO A 1074 -18.98 12.42 26.57
CA PRO A 1074 -18.92 11.79 25.26
C PRO A 1074 -17.58 11.08 25.05
N ILE A 1075 -17.61 9.82 24.62
CA ILE A 1075 -16.38 9.06 24.36
C ILE A 1075 -15.74 9.59 23.08
N ASN A 1076 -14.49 10.07 23.18
CA ASN A 1076 -13.75 10.56 22.03
C ASN A 1076 -13.20 9.40 21.19
N SER A 1077 -13.67 9.26 19.94
CA SER A 1077 -13.21 8.21 19.02
C SER A 1077 -11.69 8.18 18.82
N ASN A 1078 -10.98 9.31 18.93
CA ASN A 1078 -9.52 9.32 18.86
C ASN A 1078 -8.85 8.73 20.10
N GLN A 1079 -9.46 8.84 21.27
CA GLN A 1079 -8.96 8.19 22.49
C GLN A 1079 -9.10 6.66 22.37
N LEU A 1080 -10.23 6.17 21.84
CA LEU A 1080 -10.40 4.76 21.52
C LEU A 1080 -9.36 4.27 20.50
N LYS A 1081 -9.14 5.02 19.41
CA LYS A 1081 -8.10 4.70 18.41
C LYS A 1081 -6.70 4.63 19.03
N GLN A 1082 -6.32 5.61 19.84
CA GLN A 1082 -5.01 5.64 20.50
C GLN A 1082 -4.83 4.49 21.48
N ALA A 1083 -5.86 4.17 22.27
CA ALA A 1083 -5.83 3.04 23.19
C ALA A 1083 -5.67 1.70 22.44
N LEU A 1084 -6.39 1.53 21.33
CA LEU A 1084 -6.25 0.34 20.49
C LEU A 1084 -4.89 0.25 19.79
N ALA A 1085 -4.37 1.37 19.26
CA ALA A 1085 -3.10 1.41 18.53
C ALA A 1085 -1.86 1.14 19.41
N ALA A 1086 -2.01 1.24 20.74
CA ALA A 1086 -0.96 0.84 21.68
C ALA A 1086 -0.80 -0.68 21.77
N GLU A 1087 -1.91 -1.43 21.80
CA GLU A 1087 -1.90 -2.89 21.98
C GLU A 1087 -2.05 -3.69 20.66
N LEU A 1088 -2.65 -3.09 19.63
CA LEU A 1088 -2.97 -3.76 18.36
C LEU A 1088 -2.07 -3.30 17.21
N PRO A 1089 -1.72 -4.21 16.28
CA PRO A 1089 -1.14 -3.83 15.00
C PRO A 1089 -2.04 -2.84 14.25
N SER A 1090 -1.43 -1.95 13.48
CA SER A 1090 -2.15 -0.88 12.77
C SER A 1090 -3.29 -1.38 11.87
N PHE A 1091 -3.20 -2.59 11.31
CA PHE A 1091 -4.23 -3.18 10.47
C PHE A 1091 -5.46 -3.70 11.24
N MET A 1092 -5.40 -3.86 12.57
CA MET A 1092 -6.51 -4.32 13.42
C MET A 1092 -7.29 -3.17 14.06
N VAL A 1093 -6.77 -1.94 14.04
CA VAL A 1093 -7.43 -0.78 14.66
C VAL A 1093 -8.60 -0.32 13.77
N PRO A 1094 -9.86 -0.28 14.27
CA PRO A 1094 -11.00 0.22 13.49
C PRO A 1094 -10.85 1.68 13.10
N ASN A 1095 -11.25 1.98 11.87
CA ASN A 1095 -11.10 3.32 11.32
C ASN A 1095 -12.22 4.26 11.72
N VAL A 1096 -13.37 3.74 12.13
CA VAL A 1096 -14.58 4.50 12.47
C VAL A 1096 -15.21 3.89 13.72
N PHE A 1097 -15.73 4.74 14.61
CA PHE A 1097 -16.48 4.30 15.80
C PHE A 1097 -17.90 4.86 15.78
N VAL A 1098 -18.90 4.02 16.02
CA VAL A 1098 -20.32 4.39 15.99
C VAL A 1098 -20.96 4.08 17.34
N GLU A 1099 -21.42 5.11 18.03
CA GLU A 1099 -22.23 4.95 19.26
C GLU A 1099 -23.65 4.54 18.87
N LEU A 1100 -24.18 3.52 19.53
CA LEU A 1100 -25.56 3.07 19.42
C LEU A 1100 -26.25 3.21 20.78
N SER A 1101 -27.53 3.60 20.77
CA SER A 1101 -28.37 3.56 21.97
C SER A 1101 -28.63 2.13 22.44
N ALA A 1102 -28.72 1.19 21.50
CA ALA A 1102 -28.77 -0.24 21.71
C ALA A 1102 -28.32 -0.96 20.44
N PHE A 1103 -27.78 -2.19 20.57
CA PHE A 1103 -27.48 -2.99 19.40
C PHE A 1103 -28.76 -3.49 18.72
N PRO A 1104 -28.83 -3.49 17.38
CA PRO A 1104 -29.90 -4.17 16.67
C PRO A 1104 -29.81 -5.66 17.00
N LEU A 1105 -30.93 -6.24 17.40
CA LEU A 1105 -31.02 -7.64 17.76
C LEU A 1105 -31.85 -8.39 16.72
N THR A 1106 -31.41 -9.60 16.40
CA THR A 1106 -32.23 -10.62 15.74
C THR A 1106 -33.45 -10.96 16.61
N PRO A 1107 -34.51 -11.58 16.06
CA PRO A 1107 -35.65 -12.07 16.84
C PRO A 1107 -35.25 -12.98 18.03
N ASN A 1108 -34.07 -13.62 17.97
CA ASN A 1108 -33.51 -14.46 19.02
C ASN A 1108 -32.65 -13.70 20.04
N ALA A 1109 -32.78 -12.38 20.12
CA ALA A 1109 -32.03 -11.49 21.03
C ALA A 1109 -30.48 -11.55 20.89
N LYS A 1110 -29.96 -12.11 19.79
CA LYS A 1110 -28.53 -12.00 19.41
C LYS A 1110 -28.31 -10.73 18.59
N ILE A 1111 -27.13 -10.12 18.70
CA ILE A 1111 -26.78 -8.94 17.89
C ILE A 1111 -26.84 -9.26 16.40
N ASP A 1112 -27.65 -8.50 15.66
CA ASP A 1112 -27.74 -8.57 14.20
C ASP A 1112 -26.66 -7.67 13.57
N ARG A 1113 -25.51 -8.27 13.26
CA ARG A 1113 -24.40 -7.55 12.63
C ARG A 1113 -24.73 -7.02 11.22
N LYS A 1114 -25.70 -7.62 10.52
CA LYS A 1114 -26.13 -7.17 9.17
C LYS A 1114 -27.04 -5.95 9.24
N ALA A 1115 -27.76 -5.78 10.34
CA ALA A 1115 -28.58 -4.62 10.62
C ALA A 1115 -27.80 -3.47 11.28
N LEU A 1116 -26.48 -3.63 11.52
CA LEU A 1116 -25.65 -2.54 12.00
C LEU A 1116 -25.68 -1.38 11.00
N PRO A 1117 -25.97 -0.15 11.46
CA PRO A 1117 -26.08 0.98 10.56
C PRO A 1117 -24.72 1.22 9.90
N LEU A 1118 -24.72 1.39 8.57
CA LEU A 1118 -23.53 1.94 7.92
C LEU A 1118 -23.19 3.27 8.60
N PRO A 1119 -21.91 3.51 8.93
CA PRO A 1119 -21.52 4.80 9.48
C PRO A 1119 -22.04 5.89 8.56
N LYS A 1120 -22.88 6.79 9.09
CA LYS A 1120 -23.23 8.00 8.34
C LYS A 1120 -21.90 8.67 8.02
N GLN A 1121 -21.58 8.86 6.74
CA GLN A 1121 -20.63 9.92 6.38
C GLN A 1121 -21.16 11.16 7.09
N THR A 1122 -20.40 11.64 8.07
CA THR A 1122 -20.78 12.73 8.95
C THR A 1122 -21.23 13.89 8.07
N THR A 1123 -22.55 14.08 8.01
CA THR A 1123 -23.26 15.01 7.13
C THR A 1123 -23.70 16.25 7.91
N GLU A 1124 -23.24 16.40 9.16
CA GLU A 1124 -23.36 17.66 9.89
C GLU A 1124 -22.11 18.50 9.65
N PRO A 1125 -22.23 19.65 8.96
CA PRO A 1125 -21.12 20.55 8.77
C PRO A 1125 -20.77 21.17 10.11
N VAL A 1126 -19.66 20.75 10.73
CA VAL A 1126 -18.99 21.54 11.79
C VAL A 1126 -18.23 22.69 11.12
N ASN A 1127 -18.94 23.47 10.30
CA ASN A 1127 -18.45 24.71 9.70
C ASN A 1127 -18.88 25.87 10.61
N SER A 1128 -18.27 26.00 11.80
CA SER A 1128 -18.21 27.32 12.43
C SER A 1128 -17.23 28.16 11.63
N GLN A 1129 -17.68 29.27 11.05
CA GLN A 1129 -16.84 30.22 10.28
C GLN A 1129 -15.54 30.60 11.00
N GLU A 1130 -15.54 30.62 12.34
CA GLU A 1130 -14.34 30.86 13.18
C GLU A 1130 -13.21 29.82 13.02
N ASN A 1131 -13.50 28.59 12.57
CA ASN A 1131 -12.50 27.51 12.50
C ASN A 1131 -11.64 27.57 11.21
N PHE A 1132 -12.11 28.27 10.18
CA PHE A 1132 -11.37 28.55 8.94
C PHE A 1132 -10.64 29.90 8.97
N GLU A 1133 -11.11 30.88 9.76
CA GLU A 1133 -10.47 32.20 9.88
C GLU A 1133 -9.07 32.14 10.51
N ASN A 1134 -8.79 31.10 11.32
CA ASN A 1134 -7.49 30.88 11.97
C ASN A 1134 -6.64 29.79 11.28
N ALA A 1135 -7.04 29.31 10.11
CA ALA A 1135 -6.32 28.25 9.39
C ALA A 1135 -5.14 28.83 8.59
N SER A 1136 -3.97 28.20 8.68
CA SER A 1136 -2.82 28.58 7.84
C SER A 1136 -3.02 28.17 6.38
N ASP A 1137 -2.34 28.85 5.45
CA ASP A 1137 -2.40 28.52 4.02
C ASP A 1137 -2.02 27.05 3.73
N ILE A 1138 -1.13 26.46 4.55
CA ILE A 1138 -0.75 25.05 4.43
C ILE A 1138 -1.87 24.14 4.92
N GLU A 1139 -2.53 24.46 6.03
CA GLU A 1139 -3.69 23.72 6.52
C GLU A 1139 -4.81 23.69 5.47
N LEU A 1140 -5.09 24.83 4.81
CA LEU A 1140 -6.11 24.91 3.76
C LEU A 1140 -5.75 24.08 2.52
N LYS A 1141 -4.49 24.09 2.08
CA LYS A 1141 -4.03 23.27 0.94
C LYS A 1141 -4.06 21.77 1.24
N VAL A 1142 -3.64 21.37 2.44
CA VAL A 1142 -3.71 19.96 2.87
C VAL A 1142 -5.18 19.52 2.97
N LEU A 1143 -6.06 20.39 3.46
CA LEU A 1143 -7.49 20.11 3.50
C LEU A 1143 -8.08 19.90 2.10
N GLU A 1144 -7.72 20.74 1.14
CA GLU A 1144 -8.17 20.65 -0.25
C GLU A 1144 -7.73 19.34 -0.90
N ILE A 1145 -6.46 18.94 -0.69
CA ILE A 1145 -5.94 17.65 -1.14
C ILE A 1145 -6.71 16.47 -0.54
N TRP A 1146 -7.03 16.54 0.75
CA TRP A 1146 -7.76 15.46 1.43
C TRP A 1146 -9.20 15.37 0.94
N ARG A 1147 -9.87 16.51 0.70
CA ARG A 1147 -11.21 16.55 0.09
C ARG A 1147 -11.22 15.92 -1.30
N ASP A 1148 -10.25 16.25 -2.14
CA ASP A 1148 -10.07 15.69 -3.48
C ASP A 1148 -9.86 14.17 -3.45
N ILE A 1149 -9.02 13.68 -2.54
CA ILE A 1149 -8.69 12.25 -2.43
C ILE A 1149 -9.85 11.45 -1.83
N LEU A 1150 -10.60 12.03 -0.90
CA LEU A 1150 -11.77 11.40 -0.28
C LEU A 1150 -13.04 11.53 -1.13
N GLY A 1151 -13.02 12.39 -2.17
CA GLY A 1151 -14.16 12.66 -3.03
C GLY A 1151 -15.32 13.35 -2.30
N THR A 1152 -15.02 14.19 -1.29
CA THR A 1152 -16.03 14.89 -0.49
C THR A 1152 -15.60 16.29 -0.08
N ASP A 1153 -16.46 17.28 -0.35
CA ASP A 1153 -16.25 18.67 0.08
C ASP A 1153 -16.57 18.89 1.58
N GLN A 1154 -17.10 17.87 2.25
CA GLN A 1154 -17.61 17.96 3.63
C GLN A 1154 -16.55 17.71 4.71
N PHE A 1155 -15.28 17.51 4.33
CA PHE A 1155 -14.17 17.21 5.24
C PHE A 1155 -13.55 18.49 5.84
N GLY A 1156 -13.30 18.55 7.15
CA GLY A 1156 -12.80 19.71 7.90
C GLY A 1156 -11.37 19.59 8.45
N LEU A 1157 -10.80 20.68 8.97
CA LEU A 1157 -9.39 20.77 9.43
C LEU A 1157 -9.03 19.86 10.60
N ASP A 1158 -10.01 19.57 11.45
CA ASP A 1158 -9.86 18.70 12.62
C ASP A 1158 -10.48 17.32 12.39
N ASP A 1159 -11.00 17.05 11.19
CA ASP A 1159 -11.57 15.76 10.83
C ASP A 1159 -10.46 14.75 10.58
N ASN A 1160 -10.72 13.50 10.96
CA ASN A 1160 -9.78 12.42 10.84
C ASN A 1160 -9.91 11.75 9.46
N PHE A 1161 -8.80 11.69 8.71
CA PHE A 1161 -8.69 11.16 7.35
C PHE A 1161 -9.32 9.77 7.22
N PHE A 1162 -9.06 8.90 8.19
CA PHE A 1162 -9.49 7.51 8.15
C PHE A 1162 -10.96 7.35 8.51
N ASP A 1163 -11.52 8.28 9.29
CA ASP A 1163 -12.96 8.31 9.61
C ASP A 1163 -13.82 8.62 8.37
N HIS A 1164 -13.27 9.34 7.39
CA HIS A 1164 -14.01 9.89 6.25
C HIS A 1164 -13.76 9.20 4.91
N GLY A 1165 -13.25 7.96 4.92
CA GLY A 1165 -12.99 7.25 3.67
C GLY A 1165 -11.51 7.08 3.34
N GLY A 1166 -10.58 7.59 4.14
CA GLY A 1166 -9.15 7.35 3.97
C GLY A 1166 -8.72 5.92 4.33
N HIS A 1167 -7.75 5.37 3.59
CA HIS A 1167 -7.10 4.10 3.91
C HIS A 1167 -5.66 4.06 3.37
N SER A 1168 -4.84 3.07 3.75
CA SER A 1168 -3.41 2.98 3.39
C SER A 1168 -3.12 3.24 1.90
N LEU A 1169 -3.97 2.81 0.97
CA LEU A 1169 -3.81 3.10 -0.47
C LEU A 1169 -4.05 4.58 -0.83
N LEU A 1170 -4.98 5.26 -0.15
CA LEU A 1170 -5.23 6.70 -0.31
C LEU A 1170 -4.22 7.53 0.48
N VAL A 1171 -3.66 6.98 1.57
CA VAL A 1171 -2.55 7.59 2.30
C VAL A 1171 -1.35 7.75 1.39
N VAL A 1172 -1.10 6.81 0.47
CA VAL A 1172 -0.04 6.97 -0.54
C VAL A 1172 -0.33 8.18 -1.45
N ASP A 1173 -1.58 8.35 -1.92
CA ASP A 1173 -1.96 9.50 -2.74
C ASP A 1173 -1.90 10.83 -1.94
N VAL A 1174 -2.31 10.78 -0.66
CA VAL A 1174 -2.17 11.91 0.27
C VAL A 1174 -0.70 12.25 0.47
N MET A 1175 0.15 11.26 0.73
CA MET A 1175 1.58 11.48 0.87
C MET A 1175 2.15 12.11 -0.39
N THR A 1176 1.80 11.60 -1.57
CA THR A 1176 2.27 12.15 -2.84
C THR A 1176 1.86 13.60 -3.02
N ARG A 1177 0.61 13.97 -2.70
CA ARG A 1177 0.08 15.31 -2.93
C ARG A 1177 0.36 16.31 -1.79
N VAL A 1178 0.49 15.83 -0.56
CA VAL A 1178 0.79 16.63 0.64
C VAL A 1178 2.30 16.82 0.83
N ARG A 1179 3.14 15.86 0.39
CA ARG A 1179 4.60 15.95 0.49
C ARG A 1179 5.19 17.23 -0.15
N PRO A 1180 4.69 17.75 -1.28
CA PRO A 1180 5.15 19.04 -1.82
C PRO A 1180 4.89 20.24 -0.91
N LEU A 1181 3.94 20.14 0.04
CA LEU A 1181 3.58 21.23 0.96
C LEU A 1181 4.47 21.32 2.20
N PHE A 1182 5.31 20.31 2.45
CA PHE A 1182 6.19 20.22 3.62
C PHE A 1182 7.62 19.87 3.20
N GLU A 1183 8.62 20.51 3.80
CA GLU A 1183 10.04 20.29 3.49
C GLU A 1183 10.61 18.98 4.08
N LYS A 1184 9.83 18.30 4.94
CA LYS A 1184 10.17 17.01 5.53
C LYS A 1184 9.61 15.86 4.70
N GLN A 1185 10.34 14.75 4.68
CA GLN A 1185 9.84 13.49 4.14
C GLN A 1185 8.68 13.01 5.03
N ILE A 1186 7.44 13.18 4.58
CA ILE A 1186 6.27 12.60 5.24
C ILE A 1186 6.46 11.10 5.19
N LYS A 1187 6.65 10.48 6.36
CA LYS A 1187 6.71 9.03 6.47
C LYS A 1187 5.28 8.52 6.52
N LEU A 1188 5.06 7.31 6.00
CA LEU A 1188 3.75 6.67 6.05
C LEU A 1188 3.17 6.69 7.47
N ILE A 1189 4.04 6.47 8.46
CA ILE A 1189 3.70 6.46 9.87
C ILE A 1189 3.20 7.82 10.40
N ASP A 1190 3.59 8.94 9.79
CA ASP A 1190 3.17 10.28 10.24
C ASP A 1190 1.67 10.51 9.99
N LEU A 1191 1.14 10.03 8.85
CA LEU A 1191 -0.29 10.12 8.53
C LEU A 1191 -1.16 9.20 9.39
N PHE A 1192 -0.62 8.05 9.83
CA PHE A 1192 -1.30 7.17 10.80
C PHE A 1192 -1.28 7.75 12.22
N ARG A 1193 -0.19 8.41 12.59
CA ARG A 1193 -0.02 9.01 13.92
C ARG A 1193 -0.74 10.35 14.07
N PHE A 1194 -0.85 11.12 12.99
CA PHE A 1194 -1.49 12.43 12.94
C PHE A 1194 -2.52 12.48 11.82
N PRO A 1195 -3.66 11.79 11.96
CA PRO A 1195 -4.64 11.62 10.89
C PRO A 1195 -5.57 12.83 10.69
N MET A 1196 -5.26 14.01 11.22
CA MET A 1196 -6.07 15.22 11.08
C MET A 1196 -5.22 16.31 10.45
N VAL A 1197 -5.78 17.13 9.56
CA VAL A 1197 -5.02 18.15 8.83
C VAL A 1197 -4.24 19.05 9.79
N ARG A 1198 -4.89 19.63 10.79
CA ARG A 1198 -4.26 20.51 11.77
C ARG A 1198 -3.18 19.82 12.61
N LYS A 1199 -3.38 18.54 12.97
CA LYS A 1199 -2.36 17.77 13.73
C LYS A 1199 -1.20 17.30 12.86
N LEU A 1200 -1.46 16.94 11.61
CA LEU A 1200 -0.43 16.55 10.65
C LEU A 1200 0.43 17.76 10.32
N VAL A 1201 -0.21 18.88 9.95
CA VAL A 1201 0.46 20.14 9.69
C VAL A 1201 1.26 20.54 10.93
N LYS A 1202 0.62 20.54 12.12
CA LYS A 1202 1.32 20.85 13.37
C LYS A 1202 2.49 19.91 13.63
N HIS A 1203 2.38 18.59 13.50
CA HIS A 1203 3.51 17.66 13.73
C HIS A 1203 4.66 17.91 12.75
N LEU A 1204 4.31 18.02 11.47
CA LEU A 1204 5.28 18.30 10.41
C LEU A 1204 5.93 19.70 10.60
N SER A 1205 5.23 20.62 11.28
CA SER A 1205 5.72 21.94 11.67
C SER A 1205 6.38 22.02 13.07
N SER A 1206 6.04 21.16 14.05
CA SER A 1206 6.36 21.31 15.50
C SER A 1206 7.55 20.49 15.97
N GLU A 1207 8.02 19.51 15.20
CA GLU A 1207 9.35 18.93 15.43
C GLU A 1207 10.49 19.91 15.10
N SER A 1208 10.16 21.18 14.81
CA SER A 1208 11.09 22.30 14.81
C SER A 1208 11.32 22.88 16.22
N GLU A 1209 10.47 22.60 17.22
CA GLU A 1209 10.56 23.20 18.57
C GLU A 1209 11.08 22.22 19.66
N ALA A 1210 11.14 20.91 19.38
CA ALA A 1210 11.55 19.91 20.36
C ALA A 1210 13.08 19.75 20.53
N SER A 1211 13.90 20.32 19.63
CA SER A 1211 15.35 20.40 19.84
C SER A 1211 15.75 21.45 20.87
N ASP A 1212 14.96 22.51 21.08
CA ASP A 1212 15.32 23.62 21.96
C ASP A 1212 15.00 23.41 23.45
N THR A 1213 14.07 22.51 23.78
CA THR A 1213 13.74 22.21 25.19
C THR A 1213 14.63 21.12 25.82
N SER A 1214 15.34 20.32 25.01
CA SER A 1214 16.32 19.33 25.51
C SER A 1214 17.68 19.95 25.88
N VAL A 1215 17.97 21.16 25.40
CA VAL A 1215 19.20 21.92 25.73
C VAL A 1215 19.05 22.68 27.06
N LEU A 1216 17.84 23.11 27.41
CA LEU A 1216 17.58 23.85 28.65
C LEU A 1216 17.52 22.98 29.92
N SER A 1217 17.19 21.68 29.83
CA SER A 1217 17.21 20.75 30.98
C SER A 1217 18.59 20.14 31.25
N ASN A 1218 19.44 20.01 30.22
CA ASN A 1218 20.83 19.54 30.34
C ASN A 1218 21.83 20.63 30.74
N ALA A 1219 21.47 21.92 30.65
CA ALA A 1219 22.28 23.03 31.14
C ALA A 1219 22.25 23.18 32.67
N GLN A 1220 21.15 22.79 33.33
CA GLN A 1220 21.02 22.90 34.79
C GLN A 1220 21.69 21.73 35.54
N SER A 1221 21.77 20.53 34.95
CA SER A 1221 22.47 19.38 35.56
C SER A 1221 24.00 19.46 35.44
N ARG A 1222 24.53 20.08 34.38
CA ARG A 1222 25.98 20.30 34.17
C ARG A 1222 26.56 21.45 35.02
N GLY A 1223 25.71 22.37 35.51
CA GLY A 1223 26.12 23.44 36.43
C GLY A 1223 26.40 22.98 37.87
N ALA A 1224 25.71 21.93 38.34
CA ALA A 1224 25.89 21.39 39.70
C ALA A 1224 27.17 20.54 39.83
N ALA A 1225 27.52 19.77 38.80
CA ALA A 1225 28.73 18.94 38.79
C ALA A 1225 30.04 19.75 38.76
N ARG A 1226 30.05 20.93 38.12
CA ARG A 1226 31.22 21.83 38.07
C ARG A 1226 31.49 22.59 39.38
N ARG A 1227 30.51 22.72 40.29
CA ARG A 1227 30.73 23.35 41.62
C ARG A 1227 31.27 22.37 42.68
N ALA A 1228 31.08 21.06 42.52
CA ALA A 1228 31.59 20.04 43.44
C ALA A 1228 33.08 19.71 43.23
N ALA A 1229 33.61 19.88 42.01
CA ALA A 1229 35.01 19.58 41.68
C ALA A 1229 36.01 20.71 42.01
N ARG A 1230 35.55 21.85 42.56
CA ARG A 1230 36.41 23.00 42.95
C ARG A 1230 36.61 23.14 44.47
N ARG A 1231 36.14 22.18 45.27
CA ARG A 1231 36.21 22.18 46.75
C ARG A 1231 36.76 20.88 47.37
N ARG A 1232 37.42 20.03 46.59
CA ARG A 1232 38.24 18.91 47.09
C ARG A 1232 39.65 18.99 46.53
#